data_AF-A0A7I7XA40-F1
#
_entry.id   AF-A0A7I7XA40-F1
#
_cell.length_a   1.000
_cell.length_b   1.000
_cell.length_c   1.000
_cell.angle_alpha   90.00
_cell.angle_beta   90.00
_cell.angle_gamma   90.00
#
_symmetry.space_group_name_H-M   'P 1'
#
loop_
_entity.id
_entity.type
_entity.pdbx_description
1 polymer ?
#
loop_
_entity_poly.entity_id
_entity_poly.type
_entity_poly.pdbx_seq_one_letter_code
_entity_poly.pdbx_strand_id
1 'polypeptide(L)'
;MSRRRKIAHRRRGLAMGVPAAVLALGLSPLVWVPTANADLEDLLDPSYWFEPANWSDSSSFGDVGSAVFEPGALGFGDLSSWFDGLGAADYSFAAFSLDDFAQSIYLQVHTGMQDWMSSSFGQQLGDLINPLFSSDTVCGLICNGVDGTEIDPDGGTGGWLFGDGGAGYDSDIAGIAGGDGGAAGWFGNGGAGGIGGDGADGGDGGTSGTLIGFGGAGGEGGAGLAGANGGDGGDGGDAVGKWFSFGGVGGNGGTGGDALDGAGGAGGRGGEGGTAGPNGPVADGSRPAIGARLFKIGGAGGTGGAGGSGLTGGAGGTGGDGGLSWARYGGIVGGAGGDGGTGGDATEVAGAGGNGGLGGGTFALFGGTGATGGQGGAGGAVNGDLATAGAGGIGGQGGTTLAIFGGSGGAGGNGGAGGAADGAGSTAGAGGDGGFGGIGGFLFGGQGGTGGTGGSGGAVTGANSVGGAGGDGGGGGLGGVVSGGSAGTGGAGGTGGASTGTGGTAGDGGAGGNAGSLGSVFGSPDQLGAALTQLSVMSGRSPEEVQARLDELTGLPGLAGNPLAALTSAFGGTGADGGAGGTGGNASGAGGHAGDGGHGGDGSGGSLLGSSGMPGTGGRGGDGGGASGTDALAGNGGNGGNGASAGLFSGDGGNGGNGGTGGDGTGGAAAGYGGAGGAGGAGSFFNGTGGNGGTGGAGGGSNGGVVGQGGAGGSGAAGIGGFFDGLGNIANGGTPPPLGTGGGGGGGGGGAGNAGTGGNGGAGGAGVQSAGGQGGTGGAGIDGGTGGTGGAGAKGGLLPAIGGGVAGGTGGNGGAGIGSGSTGGTGGTGGVSTTAQGGAGGNGGAGLDGGTGGAGGTGGDAGLSGRNHTTPGDDSTDSTTQPGGAGGTGGAGGDGGLGNSAADGGDGGAGGNGGNGAHATETGPGGAGGAGGAGGTGGQIGPKGDGNGGPGGNGADGEPDGVTGAAGGTGGTGGADGTPGAPGTPSAGSDSPS
;
A
#
# COMPACT_ATOMS: atom_id res chain seq x y z
N MET A 1 30.85 29.53 -31.78
CA MET A 1 31.60 29.24 -33.02
C MET A 1 32.82 28.38 -32.69
N SER A 2 32.94 27.25 -33.40
CA SER A 2 34.19 26.62 -33.86
C SER A 2 35.30 26.20 -32.87
N ARG A 3 35.36 24.88 -32.68
CA ARG A 3 36.51 23.97 -32.95
C ARG A 3 37.87 24.17 -32.24
N ARG A 4 38.30 23.02 -31.70
CA ARG A 4 39.62 22.37 -31.75
C ARG A 4 40.63 22.65 -30.61
N ARG A 5 40.67 21.64 -29.73
CA ARG A 5 41.80 21.00 -29.02
C ARG A 5 43.20 21.58 -29.28
N LYS A 6 43.93 21.84 -28.17
CA LYS A 6 45.27 21.27 -27.90
C LYS A 6 45.75 21.57 -26.46
N ILE A 7 46.21 20.49 -25.80
CA ILE A 7 47.46 20.39 -25.01
C ILE A 7 47.47 20.88 -23.53
N ALA A 8 47.62 19.87 -22.65
CA ALA A 8 48.51 19.71 -21.50
C ALA A 8 48.90 20.90 -20.59
N HIS A 9 48.81 20.68 -19.26
CA HIS A 9 49.94 20.82 -18.31
C HIS A 9 49.58 20.35 -16.88
N ARG A 10 50.35 19.40 -16.33
CA ARG A 10 51.46 19.57 -15.35
C ARG A 10 51.06 20.06 -13.95
N ARG A 11 51.43 19.26 -12.94
CA ARG A 11 52.22 19.62 -11.74
C ARG A 11 52.97 18.35 -11.33
N ARG A 12 54.20 18.27 -10.79
CA ARG A 12 55.40 19.07 -10.44
C ARG A 12 56.38 17.93 -10.01
N GLY A 13 57.69 17.85 -10.23
CA GLY A 13 58.75 18.84 -10.39
C GLY A 13 59.73 18.78 -9.20
N LEU A 14 60.82 18.00 -9.32
CA LEU A 14 62.15 18.11 -8.65
C LEU A 14 63.08 17.05 -9.32
N ALA A 15 64.06 17.29 -10.21
CA ALA A 15 65.31 18.10 -10.21
C ALA A 15 66.31 17.61 -9.13
N MET A 16 67.59 17.25 -9.33
CA MET A 16 68.67 17.40 -10.36
C MET A 16 69.72 16.25 -10.10
N GLY A 17 70.71 15.85 -10.92
CA GLY A 17 71.24 16.21 -12.24
C GLY A 17 72.44 15.30 -12.64
N VAL A 18 72.53 14.94 -13.94
CA VAL A 18 73.67 14.98 -14.92
C VAL A 18 75.13 14.81 -14.39
N PRO A 19 76.09 14.09 -15.06
CA PRO A 19 76.29 14.01 -16.53
C PRO A 19 76.61 12.64 -17.20
N ALA A 20 76.24 12.59 -18.50
CA ALA A 20 76.98 12.14 -19.72
C ALA A 20 77.91 10.90 -19.65
N ALA A 21 78.06 10.03 -20.65
CA ALA A 21 77.48 9.72 -21.97
C ALA A 21 78.28 8.49 -22.50
N VAL A 22 77.86 7.92 -23.65
CA VAL A 22 78.60 7.03 -24.59
C VAL A 22 78.19 5.53 -24.62
N LEU A 23 77.26 5.23 -25.55
CA LEU A 23 77.33 4.30 -26.71
C LEU A 23 77.49 2.76 -26.55
N ALA A 24 76.56 2.07 -27.23
CA ALA A 24 76.67 0.83 -28.05
C ALA A 24 76.55 -0.59 -27.44
N LEU A 25 75.44 -1.25 -27.82
CA LEU A 25 75.26 -2.62 -28.36
C LEU A 25 75.87 -3.86 -27.66
N GLY A 26 75.00 -4.80 -27.27
CA GLY A 26 75.33 -6.22 -27.08
C GLY A 26 74.07 -7.08 -26.85
N LEU A 27 73.78 -7.99 -27.79
CA LEU A 27 72.66 -8.95 -27.79
C LEU A 27 72.81 -10.04 -26.71
N SER A 28 71.68 -10.48 -26.13
CA SER A 28 71.48 -11.83 -25.57
C SER A 28 69.99 -12.18 -25.60
N PRO A 29 69.57 -13.37 -26.09
CA PRO A 29 68.17 -13.76 -26.18
C PRO A 29 67.71 -14.33 -24.84
N LEU A 30 66.71 -13.71 -24.22
CA LEU A 30 65.95 -14.32 -23.13
C LEU A 30 64.62 -14.81 -23.71
N VAL A 31 64.46 -16.13 -23.61
CA VAL A 31 63.26 -16.91 -23.89
C VAL A 31 62.06 -16.28 -23.17
N TRP A 32 61.09 -15.81 -23.94
CA TRP A 32 59.69 -15.72 -23.51
C TRP A 32 59.08 -17.11 -23.70
N VAL A 33 58.70 -17.77 -22.61
CA VAL A 33 57.61 -18.74 -22.68
C VAL A 33 56.34 -17.90 -22.48
N PRO A 34 55.49 -17.71 -23.49
CA PRO A 34 54.18 -17.14 -23.24
C PRO A 34 53.41 -18.15 -22.38
N THR A 35 52.82 -17.68 -21.30
CA THR A 35 51.72 -18.39 -20.64
C THR A 35 50.63 -18.61 -21.68
N ALA A 36 50.41 -19.86 -22.07
CA ALA A 36 49.27 -20.22 -22.90
C ALA A 36 48.00 -19.88 -22.13
N ASN A 37 47.21 -18.97 -22.68
CA ASN A 37 45.81 -18.85 -22.30
C ASN A 37 45.12 -20.01 -23.03
N ALA A 38 44.49 -20.93 -22.31
CA ALA A 38 43.63 -21.94 -22.94
C ALA A 38 42.50 -21.18 -23.66
N ASP A 39 42.35 -21.36 -24.96
CA ASP A 39 41.29 -20.75 -25.77
C ASP A 39 40.06 -21.67 -25.89
N LEU A 40 38.99 -21.19 -26.53
CA LEU A 40 37.74 -21.95 -26.73
C LEU A 40 37.95 -23.18 -27.62
N GLU A 41 38.95 -23.11 -28.49
CA GLU A 41 39.39 -24.15 -29.42
C GLU A 41 40.08 -25.32 -28.70
N ASP A 42 40.85 -25.06 -27.63
CA ASP A 42 41.44 -26.09 -26.75
C ASP A 42 40.38 -26.80 -25.87
N LEU A 43 39.26 -26.13 -25.54
CA LEU A 43 38.14 -26.74 -24.80
C LEU A 43 37.39 -27.80 -25.61
N LEU A 44 37.40 -27.67 -26.95
CA LEU A 44 36.76 -28.58 -27.90
C LEU A 44 37.74 -29.59 -28.52
N ASP A 45 39.03 -29.57 -28.14
CA ASP A 45 40.03 -30.53 -28.58
C ASP A 45 40.01 -31.77 -27.66
N PRO A 46 39.62 -32.96 -28.17
CA PRO A 46 39.58 -34.19 -27.37
C PRO A 46 40.93 -34.53 -26.75
N SER A 47 42.06 -34.15 -27.37
CA SER A 47 43.40 -34.45 -26.84
C SER A 47 43.69 -33.76 -25.50
N TYR A 48 43.01 -32.66 -25.20
CA TYR A 48 43.09 -31.94 -23.93
C TYR A 48 42.34 -32.68 -22.80
N TRP A 49 41.27 -33.42 -23.14
CA TRP A 49 40.48 -34.25 -22.20
C TRP A 49 41.15 -35.57 -21.84
N PHE A 50 42.10 -36.05 -22.66
CA PHE A 50 42.77 -37.34 -22.50
C PHE A 50 44.16 -37.28 -21.85
N GLU A 51 44.64 -36.11 -21.39
CA GLU A 51 45.93 -35.98 -20.68
C GLU A 51 45.81 -36.26 -19.15
N PRO A 52 46.39 -37.37 -18.62
CA PRO A 52 46.25 -37.74 -17.21
C PRO A 52 46.92 -36.75 -16.24
N ALA A 53 47.88 -35.96 -16.71
CA ALA A 53 48.57 -34.96 -15.90
C ALA A 53 47.63 -33.83 -15.43
N ASN A 54 46.56 -33.56 -16.18
CA ASN A 54 45.56 -32.53 -15.87
C ASN A 54 44.46 -33.02 -14.91
N TRP A 55 44.41 -34.33 -14.62
CA TRP A 55 43.47 -34.99 -13.71
C TRP A 55 44.10 -35.30 -12.32
N SER A 56 45.42 -35.23 -12.20
CA SER A 56 46.16 -35.96 -11.14
C SER A 56 46.47 -35.21 -9.83
N ASP A 57 45.99 -33.99 -9.58
CA ASP A 57 46.09 -33.39 -8.24
C ASP A 57 44.93 -33.82 -7.34
N SER A 58 45.15 -34.94 -6.68
CA SER A 58 44.26 -35.64 -5.73
C SER A 58 43.86 -34.86 -4.45
N SER A 59 44.16 -33.56 -4.35
CA SER A 59 43.82 -32.75 -3.17
C SER A 59 42.66 -31.77 -3.37
N SER A 60 42.06 -31.67 -4.56
CA SER A 60 40.98 -30.71 -4.83
C SER A 60 40.02 -31.16 -5.93
N PHE A 61 39.27 -32.26 -5.73
CA PHE A 61 38.15 -32.63 -6.62
C PHE A 61 37.02 -31.58 -6.68
N GLY A 62 37.08 -30.49 -5.90
CA GLY A 62 36.14 -29.36 -5.94
C GLY A 62 36.56 -28.16 -6.81
N ASP A 63 37.81 -28.08 -7.27
CA ASP A 63 38.37 -26.89 -7.95
C ASP A 63 39.02 -27.19 -9.33
N VAL A 64 39.03 -28.45 -9.77
CA VAL A 64 39.47 -28.79 -11.14
C VAL A 64 38.42 -28.32 -12.15
N GLY A 65 38.84 -27.43 -13.05
CA GLY A 65 38.03 -26.88 -14.15
C GLY A 65 37.61 -25.42 -13.95
N SER A 66 37.98 -24.75 -12.86
CA SER A 66 37.68 -23.32 -12.69
C SER A 66 38.54 -22.39 -13.57
N ALA A 67 39.75 -22.85 -13.97
CA ALA A 67 40.76 -22.10 -14.73
C ALA A 67 40.56 -22.08 -16.26
N VAL A 68 40.12 -23.20 -16.87
CA VAL A 68 39.89 -23.31 -18.33
C VAL A 68 38.59 -22.62 -18.74
N PHE A 69 37.60 -22.62 -17.84
CA PHE A 69 36.36 -21.90 -17.99
C PHE A 69 36.40 -20.55 -17.24
N GLU A 70 37.55 -19.86 -17.24
CA GLU A 70 37.62 -18.45 -16.86
C GLU A 70 37.31 -17.56 -18.07
N PRO A 71 36.61 -16.43 -17.88
CA PRO A 71 36.27 -15.52 -18.98
C PRO A 71 37.46 -15.03 -19.79
N GLY A 72 38.61 -14.85 -19.12
CA GLY A 72 39.88 -14.49 -19.77
C GLY A 72 40.47 -15.61 -20.64
N ALA A 73 40.20 -16.87 -20.29
CA ALA A 73 40.58 -18.05 -21.08
C ALA A 73 39.62 -18.22 -22.28
N LEU A 74 38.31 -18.08 -22.06
CA LEU A 74 37.29 -18.17 -23.10
C LEU A 74 37.20 -16.95 -24.05
N GLY A 75 38.16 -16.02 -24.01
CA GLY A 75 38.23 -14.87 -24.92
C GLY A 75 37.28 -13.70 -24.61
N PHE A 76 36.55 -13.73 -23.49
CA PHE A 76 35.62 -12.67 -23.09
C PHE A 76 36.29 -11.46 -22.39
N GLY A 77 37.59 -11.53 -22.10
CA GLY A 77 38.36 -10.46 -21.47
C GLY A 77 38.08 -10.29 -19.97
N ASP A 78 38.60 -9.21 -19.37
CA ASP A 78 38.30 -8.86 -17.97
C ASP A 78 36.87 -8.29 -17.88
N LEU A 79 35.96 -9.05 -17.26
CA LEU A 79 34.57 -8.64 -17.05
C LEU A 79 34.45 -7.31 -16.31
N SER A 80 35.45 -6.88 -15.53
CA SER A 80 35.42 -5.60 -14.82
C SER A 80 35.26 -4.40 -15.78
N SER A 81 35.75 -4.55 -17.02
CA SER A 81 35.67 -3.52 -18.07
C SER A 81 34.29 -3.40 -18.72
N TRP A 82 33.42 -4.42 -18.59
CA TRP A 82 32.02 -4.33 -19.02
C TRP A 82 31.19 -3.45 -18.07
N PHE A 83 31.72 -3.19 -16.86
CA PHE A 83 31.08 -2.38 -15.82
C PHE A 83 31.80 -1.03 -15.56
N ASP A 84 32.91 -0.73 -16.26
CA ASP A 84 33.68 0.52 -16.07
C ASP A 84 33.03 1.68 -16.86
N GLY A 85 32.19 2.45 -16.16
CA GLY A 85 31.44 3.60 -16.69
C GLY A 85 30.12 3.88 -15.97
N LEU A 86 29.66 2.96 -15.13
CA LEU A 86 28.39 3.05 -14.37
C LEU A 86 28.65 3.72 -13.01
N GLY A 87 28.53 5.05 -12.97
CA GLY A 87 28.67 5.83 -11.74
C GLY A 87 27.43 5.79 -10.84
N ALA A 88 27.63 5.98 -9.53
CA ALA A 88 26.65 5.94 -8.44
C ALA A 88 25.47 6.95 -8.49
N ALA A 89 25.18 7.55 -9.66
CA ALA A 89 24.17 8.58 -9.86
C ALA A 89 23.03 8.17 -10.82
N ASP A 90 23.20 7.15 -11.67
CA ASP A 90 22.16 6.67 -12.58
C ASP A 90 21.64 5.30 -12.11
N TYR A 91 20.54 5.31 -11.35
CA TYR A 91 19.94 4.13 -10.70
C TYR A 91 18.94 3.35 -11.57
N SER A 92 18.90 3.54 -12.90
CA SER A 92 17.99 2.78 -13.77
C SER A 92 18.70 1.59 -14.44
N PHE A 93 18.87 0.49 -13.71
CA PHE A 93 19.21 -0.82 -14.28
C PHE A 93 18.05 -1.42 -15.13
N ALA A 94 16.89 -0.77 -15.17
CA ALA A 94 15.72 -1.20 -15.94
C ALA A 94 15.91 -1.20 -17.47
N ALA A 95 16.99 -0.63 -18.02
CA ALA A 95 17.22 -0.55 -19.47
C ALA A 95 18.09 -1.68 -20.06
N PHE A 96 18.71 -2.53 -19.23
CA PHE A 96 19.52 -3.67 -19.67
C PHE A 96 19.10 -4.92 -18.89
N SER A 97 18.33 -5.81 -19.53
CA SER A 97 17.93 -7.09 -18.95
C SER A 97 19.12 -8.07 -19.05
N LEU A 98 19.73 -8.37 -17.89
CA LEU A 98 20.76 -9.41 -17.77
C LEU A 98 20.20 -10.79 -18.11
N ASP A 99 18.90 -10.97 -17.84
CA ASP A 99 18.11 -12.16 -18.14
C ASP A 99 18.03 -12.38 -19.66
N ASP A 100 17.54 -11.40 -20.43
CA ASP A 100 17.41 -11.49 -21.89
C ASP A 100 18.78 -11.72 -22.58
N PHE A 101 19.83 -11.07 -22.08
CA PHE A 101 21.18 -11.24 -22.61
C PHE A 101 21.72 -12.66 -22.36
N ALA A 102 21.62 -13.15 -21.12
CA ALA A 102 22.09 -14.48 -20.77
C ALA A 102 21.25 -15.58 -21.43
N GLN A 103 19.92 -15.40 -21.50
CA GLN A 103 19.02 -16.27 -22.27
C GLN A 103 19.42 -16.30 -23.74
N SER A 104 19.75 -15.16 -24.36
CA SER A 104 20.12 -15.13 -25.78
C SER A 104 21.42 -15.89 -26.10
N ILE A 105 22.46 -15.74 -25.26
CA ILE A 105 23.74 -16.44 -25.43
C ILE A 105 23.57 -17.93 -25.09
N TYR A 106 22.85 -18.23 -24.01
CA TYR A 106 22.57 -19.61 -23.62
C TYR A 106 21.78 -20.36 -24.69
N LEU A 107 20.65 -19.81 -25.13
CA LEU A 107 19.80 -20.45 -26.14
C LEU A 107 20.57 -20.70 -27.43
N GLN A 108 21.46 -19.80 -27.84
CA GLN A 108 22.29 -20.00 -29.03
C GLN A 108 23.30 -21.15 -28.86
N VAL A 109 24.01 -21.21 -27.72
CA VAL A 109 24.98 -22.27 -27.41
C VAL A 109 24.29 -23.62 -27.20
N HIS A 110 23.21 -23.63 -26.42
CA HIS A 110 22.41 -24.81 -26.13
C HIS A 110 21.76 -25.38 -27.40
N THR A 111 21.09 -24.56 -28.21
CA THR A 111 20.47 -25.02 -29.48
C THR A 111 21.53 -25.55 -30.45
N GLY A 112 22.63 -24.82 -30.64
CA GLY A 112 23.69 -25.28 -31.54
C GLY A 112 24.33 -26.60 -31.10
N MET A 113 24.36 -26.85 -29.79
CA MET A 113 24.86 -28.09 -29.22
C MET A 113 23.88 -29.24 -29.32
N GLN A 114 22.59 -29.01 -29.08
CA GLN A 114 21.55 -30.03 -29.31
C GLN A 114 21.50 -30.43 -30.80
N ASP A 115 21.63 -29.47 -31.71
CA ASP A 115 21.73 -29.71 -33.16
C ASP A 115 22.99 -30.53 -33.54
N TRP A 116 24.11 -30.30 -32.85
CA TRP A 116 25.33 -31.07 -33.08
C TRP A 116 25.26 -32.47 -32.49
N MET A 117 24.76 -32.64 -31.26
CA MET A 117 24.60 -33.95 -30.62
C MET A 117 23.64 -34.85 -31.39
N SER A 118 22.58 -34.28 -31.96
CA SER A 118 21.64 -35.00 -32.82
C SER A 118 22.18 -35.27 -34.24
N SER A 119 23.31 -34.68 -34.64
CA SER A 119 23.94 -34.92 -35.94
C SER A 119 24.58 -36.32 -36.04
N SER A 120 24.75 -36.80 -37.28
CA SER A 120 25.35 -38.12 -37.55
C SER A 120 26.79 -38.26 -37.06
N PHE A 121 27.56 -37.16 -36.98
CA PHE A 121 28.90 -37.16 -36.40
C PHE A 121 28.87 -37.10 -34.87
N GLY A 122 27.97 -36.30 -34.28
CA GLY A 122 27.79 -36.22 -32.83
C GLY A 122 27.44 -37.58 -32.23
N GLN A 123 26.52 -38.33 -32.87
CA GLN A 123 26.15 -39.68 -32.45
C GLN A 123 27.34 -40.66 -32.51
N GLN A 124 28.14 -40.63 -33.59
CA GLN A 124 29.33 -41.50 -33.72
C GLN A 124 30.38 -41.23 -32.65
N LEU A 125 30.57 -39.96 -32.27
CA LEU A 125 31.49 -39.59 -31.19
C LEU A 125 30.92 -39.98 -29.83
N GLY A 126 29.62 -39.77 -29.61
CA GLY A 126 28.92 -40.15 -28.39
C GLY A 126 29.01 -41.64 -28.09
N ASP A 127 28.77 -42.48 -29.10
CA ASP A 127 28.87 -43.95 -29.01
C ASP A 127 30.27 -44.43 -28.57
N LEU A 128 31.31 -43.66 -28.91
CA LEU A 128 32.69 -43.96 -28.55
C LEU A 128 33.03 -43.50 -27.13
N ILE A 129 32.61 -42.29 -26.75
CA ILE A 129 33.11 -41.62 -25.54
C ILE A 129 32.21 -41.84 -24.33
N ASN A 130 30.89 -41.85 -24.48
CA ASN A 130 29.96 -41.89 -23.34
C ASN A 130 30.10 -43.14 -22.46
N PRO A 131 30.29 -44.37 -23.01
CA PRO A 131 30.48 -45.56 -22.17
C PRO A 131 31.73 -45.51 -21.29
N LEU A 132 32.71 -44.67 -21.63
CA LEU A 132 33.94 -44.52 -20.84
C LEU A 132 33.74 -43.63 -19.61
N PHE A 133 32.70 -42.80 -19.61
CA PHE A 133 32.41 -41.81 -18.58
C PHE A 133 31.04 -41.99 -17.90
N SER A 134 30.28 -43.02 -18.29
CA SER A 134 28.98 -43.33 -17.68
C SER A 134 29.17 -43.91 -16.27
N SER A 135 28.33 -43.47 -15.33
CA SER A 135 28.21 -44.04 -13.99
C SER A 135 26.74 -44.16 -13.61
N ASP A 136 26.45 -44.67 -12.41
CA ASP A 136 25.10 -44.74 -11.86
C ASP A 136 24.44 -43.34 -11.69
N THR A 137 25.18 -42.25 -11.88
CA THR A 137 24.74 -40.87 -11.62
C THR A 137 24.96 -39.90 -12.80
N VAL A 138 25.47 -40.37 -13.94
CA VAL A 138 25.66 -39.59 -15.18
C VAL A 138 25.65 -40.53 -16.39
N CYS A 139 24.97 -40.16 -17.48
CA CYS A 139 24.84 -41.02 -18.68
C CYS A 139 26.14 -41.16 -19.49
N GLY A 140 27.17 -40.37 -19.22
CA GLY A 140 28.37 -40.26 -20.04
C GLY A 140 29.00 -38.86 -19.99
N LEU A 141 29.83 -38.52 -20.98
CA LEU A 141 30.48 -37.20 -21.06
C LEU A 141 29.60 -36.17 -21.79
N ILE A 142 28.98 -36.59 -22.90
CA ILE A 142 28.18 -35.76 -23.81
C ILE A 142 26.92 -36.56 -24.19
N CYS A 143 25.87 -36.46 -23.38
CA CYS A 143 24.62 -37.19 -23.58
C CYS A 143 23.48 -36.50 -22.85
N ASN A 144 22.28 -36.53 -23.41
CA ASN A 144 21.09 -36.20 -22.64
C ASN A 144 20.71 -37.39 -21.76
N GLY A 145 20.12 -37.10 -20.61
CA GLY A 145 19.51 -38.07 -19.73
C GLY A 145 18.39 -38.83 -20.45
N VAL A 146 18.16 -40.07 -20.02
CA VAL A 146 17.08 -40.89 -20.57
C VAL A 146 15.78 -40.48 -19.89
N ASP A 147 14.72 -40.27 -20.65
CA ASP A 147 13.42 -39.97 -20.07
C ASP A 147 12.91 -41.14 -19.22
N GLY A 148 12.23 -40.80 -18.14
CA GLY A 148 11.56 -41.73 -17.26
C GLY A 148 10.50 -42.54 -18.00
N THR A 149 10.17 -43.69 -17.42
CA THR A 149 9.19 -44.64 -17.94
C THR A 149 8.31 -45.14 -16.80
N GLU A 150 7.19 -45.79 -17.12
CA GLU A 150 6.30 -46.39 -16.12
C GLU A 150 7.02 -47.32 -15.09
N ILE A 151 8.12 -47.97 -15.49
CA ILE A 151 8.87 -48.91 -14.63
C ILE A 151 9.98 -48.19 -13.83
N ASP A 152 10.53 -47.13 -14.40
CA ASP A 152 11.60 -46.31 -13.82
C ASP A 152 11.20 -44.84 -14.03
N PRO A 153 10.34 -44.29 -13.16
CA PRO A 153 9.64 -43.04 -13.42
C PRO A 153 10.56 -41.84 -13.56
N ASP A 154 11.71 -41.87 -12.90
CA ASP A 154 12.58 -40.71 -12.82
C ASP A 154 13.42 -40.56 -14.09
N GLY A 155 13.58 -39.33 -14.54
CA GLY A 155 14.47 -38.94 -15.62
C GLY A 155 15.93 -39.15 -15.22
N GLY A 156 16.69 -39.76 -16.12
CA GLY A 156 18.13 -39.95 -15.95
C GLY A 156 18.87 -38.62 -15.96
N THR A 157 19.99 -38.57 -15.24
CA THR A 157 20.93 -37.44 -15.28
C THR A 157 21.63 -37.28 -16.63
N GLY A 158 21.82 -36.04 -17.06
CA GLY A 158 22.59 -35.67 -18.25
C GLY A 158 24.10 -35.97 -18.12
N GLY A 159 24.80 -35.79 -19.24
CA GLY A 159 26.23 -36.05 -19.35
C GLY A 159 27.06 -35.06 -18.54
N TRP A 160 28.21 -35.50 -18.03
CA TRP A 160 29.03 -34.72 -17.10
C TRP A 160 29.43 -33.34 -17.65
N LEU A 161 29.81 -33.26 -18.93
CA LEU A 161 30.20 -32.01 -19.57
C LEU A 161 29.02 -31.33 -20.25
N PHE A 162 28.32 -32.04 -21.13
CA PHE A 162 27.19 -31.54 -21.90
C PHE A 162 26.03 -32.53 -21.85
N GLY A 163 24.83 -32.02 -21.62
CA GLY A 163 23.64 -32.85 -21.60
C GLY A 163 22.54 -32.30 -20.73
N ASP A 164 21.33 -32.35 -21.27
CA ASP A 164 20.13 -32.07 -20.49
C ASP A 164 19.76 -33.29 -19.64
N GLY A 165 19.07 -33.07 -18.53
CA GLY A 165 18.42 -34.16 -17.81
C GLY A 165 17.24 -34.72 -18.59
N GLY A 166 16.96 -36.01 -18.41
CA GLY A 166 15.78 -36.64 -18.97
C GLY A 166 14.51 -36.15 -18.27
N ALA A 167 13.40 -36.08 -19.00
CA ALA A 167 12.10 -35.77 -18.38
C ALA A 167 11.65 -36.91 -17.46
N GLY A 168 10.96 -36.59 -16.38
CA GLY A 168 10.24 -37.55 -15.57
C GLY A 168 9.05 -38.13 -16.31
N TYR A 169 8.60 -39.31 -15.89
CA TYR A 169 7.45 -40.00 -16.47
C TYR A 169 6.13 -39.33 -16.07
N ASP A 170 5.31 -38.99 -17.06
CA ASP A 170 3.91 -38.62 -16.86
C ASP A 170 3.09 -39.86 -16.50
N SER A 171 2.68 -39.96 -15.24
CA SER A 171 1.89 -41.08 -14.74
C SER A 171 0.45 -41.00 -15.25
N ASP A 172 -0.01 -42.05 -15.94
CA ASP A 172 -1.42 -42.25 -16.30
C ASP A 172 -2.15 -43.19 -15.33
N ILE A 173 -1.51 -43.54 -14.20
CA ILE A 173 -2.02 -44.46 -13.20
C ILE A 173 -2.41 -43.70 -11.93
N ALA A 174 -3.69 -43.79 -11.58
CA ALA A 174 -4.23 -43.17 -10.37
C ALA A 174 -3.43 -43.54 -9.10
N GLY A 175 -3.11 -42.54 -8.28
CA GLY A 175 -2.36 -42.70 -7.04
C GLY A 175 -0.85 -42.93 -7.21
N ILE A 176 -0.33 -42.92 -8.44
CA ILE A 176 1.11 -42.99 -8.73
C ILE A 176 1.60 -41.62 -9.14
N ALA A 177 2.60 -41.11 -8.41
CA ALA A 177 3.20 -39.81 -8.66
C ALA A 177 3.90 -39.77 -10.03
N GLY A 178 4.03 -38.55 -10.57
CA GLY A 178 4.90 -38.31 -11.70
C GLY A 178 6.35 -38.55 -11.30
N GLY A 179 7.18 -38.98 -12.25
CA GLY A 179 8.59 -39.17 -11.98
C GLY A 179 9.35 -37.85 -11.90
N ASP A 180 10.46 -37.83 -11.17
CA ASP A 180 11.28 -36.62 -11.05
C ASP A 180 12.08 -36.39 -12.34
N GLY A 181 12.34 -35.13 -12.67
CA GLY A 181 13.20 -34.74 -13.77
C GLY A 181 14.69 -34.96 -13.43
N GLY A 182 15.46 -35.42 -14.42
CA GLY A 182 16.89 -35.65 -14.25
C GLY A 182 17.69 -34.34 -14.12
N ALA A 183 18.76 -34.35 -13.32
CA ALA A 183 19.69 -33.21 -13.27
C ALA A 183 20.56 -33.11 -14.53
N ALA A 184 20.90 -31.88 -14.93
CA ALA A 184 21.93 -31.64 -15.95
C ALA A 184 23.35 -31.73 -15.38
N GLY A 185 24.33 -31.89 -16.28
CA GLY A 185 25.77 -31.90 -15.94
C GLY A 185 26.36 -30.50 -15.74
N TRP A 186 27.46 -30.18 -16.42
CA TRP A 186 28.05 -28.84 -16.36
C TRP A 186 27.26 -27.82 -17.19
N PHE A 187 26.94 -28.20 -18.43
CA PHE A 187 26.12 -27.42 -19.33
C PHE A 187 24.88 -28.22 -19.72
N GLY A 188 23.70 -27.63 -19.52
CA GLY A 188 22.43 -28.25 -19.88
C GLY A 188 21.27 -27.77 -19.00
N ASN A 189 20.07 -28.11 -19.43
CA ASN A 189 18.85 -27.90 -18.68
C ASN A 189 18.51 -29.15 -17.86
N GLY A 190 18.03 -28.96 -16.63
CA GLY A 190 17.38 -30.04 -15.92
C GLY A 190 16.13 -30.51 -16.66
N GLY A 191 15.82 -31.80 -16.54
CA GLY A 191 14.61 -32.39 -17.11
C GLY A 191 13.36 -31.92 -16.39
N ALA A 192 12.23 -31.82 -17.09
CA ALA A 192 10.95 -31.52 -16.45
C ALA A 192 10.52 -32.70 -15.56
N GLY A 193 9.87 -32.42 -14.44
CA GLY A 193 9.15 -33.42 -13.66
C GLY A 193 7.89 -33.89 -14.41
N GLY A 194 7.52 -35.15 -14.20
CA GLY A 194 6.36 -35.77 -14.82
C GLY A 194 5.06 -35.40 -14.14
N ILE A 195 3.96 -35.46 -14.87
CA ILE A 195 2.60 -35.24 -14.34
C ILE A 195 2.19 -36.40 -13.43
N GLY A 196 1.57 -36.09 -12.29
CA GLY A 196 0.98 -37.07 -11.38
C GLY A 196 -0.28 -37.71 -11.95
N GLY A 197 -0.44 -39.03 -11.76
CA GLY A 197 -1.69 -39.71 -12.06
C GLY A 197 -2.80 -39.26 -11.09
N ASP A 198 -4.07 -39.55 -11.39
CA ASP A 198 -5.21 -39.05 -10.61
C ASP A 198 -4.99 -39.15 -9.08
N GLY A 199 -5.06 -37.99 -8.39
CA GLY A 199 -4.89 -37.83 -6.95
C GLY A 199 -3.47 -37.99 -6.42
N ALA A 200 -2.47 -38.07 -7.29
CA ALA A 200 -1.05 -38.18 -6.95
C ALA A 200 -0.25 -36.96 -7.37
N ASP A 201 0.88 -36.75 -6.71
CA ASP A 201 1.68 -35.54 -6.89
C ASP A 201 2.44 -35.56 -8.22
N GLY A 202 2.73 -34.37 -8.75
CA GLY A 202 3.68 -34.21 -9.84
C GLY A 202 5.11 -34.45 -9.37
N GLY A 203 5.98 -34.89 -10.28
CA GLY A 203 7.40 -35.05 -9.98
C GLY A 203 8.16 -33.73 -9.97
N ASP A 204 9.27 -33.68 -9.26
CA ASP A 204 10.09 -32.47 -9.17
C ASP A 204 10.87 -32.22 -10.46
N GLY A 205 11.18 -30.96 -10.75
CA GLY A 205 12.05 -30.58 -11.85
C GLY A 205 13.53 -30.86 -11.54
N GLY A 206 14.28 -31.27 -12.55
CA GLY A 206 15.70 -31.54 -12.43
C GLY A 206 16.54 -30.27 -12.25
N THR A 207 17.65 -30.35 -11.51
CA THR A 207 18.52 -29.19 -11.29
C THR A 207 19.24 -28.74 -12.57
N SER A 208 19.48 -27.43 -12.69
CA SER A 208 20.22 -26.83 -13.81
C SER A 208 21.67 -27.33 -13.93
N GLY A 209 22.31 -27.09 -15.08
CA GLY A 209 23.75 -27.31 -15.23
C GLY A 209 24.62 -26.55 -14.20
N THR A 210 25.64 -27.22 -13.67
CA THR A 210 26.51 -26.69 -12.59
C THR A 210 27.46 -25.58 -13.04
N LEU A 211 27.59 -25.32 -14.34
CA LEU A 211 28.29 -24.18 -14.90
C LEU A 211 27.30 -23.16 -15.46
N ILE A 212 26.48 -23.57 -16.42
CA ILE A 212 25.40 -22.78 -17.02
C ILE A 212 24.20 -23.69 -17.34
N GLY A 213 22.99 -23.28 -16.98
CA GLY A 213 21.79 -24.04 -17.29
C GLY A 213 20.49 -23.49 -16.71
N PHE A 214 19.38 -24.12 -17.07
CA PHE A 214 18.04 -23.87 -16.52
C PHE A 214 17.59 -25.10 -15.74
N GLY A 215 16.97 -24.92 -14.58
CA GLY A 215 16.27 -25.99 -13.89
C GLY A 215 15.04 -26.43 -14.70
N GLY A 216 14.69 -27.69 -14.59
CA GLY A 216 13.48 -28.23 -15.18
C GLY A 216 12.23 -27.75 -14.45
N ALA A 217 11.11 -27.61 -15.14
CA ALA A 217 9.84 -27.33 -14.50
C ALA A 217 9.39 -28.52 -13.65
N GLY A 218 8.70 -28.25 -12.54
CA GLY A 218 7.98 -29.29 -11.80
C GLY A 218 6.76 -29.78 -12.56
N GLY A 219 6.39 -31.03 -12.32
CA GLY A 219 5.23 -31.68 -12.92
C GLY A 219 3.92 -31.25 -12.29
N GLU A 220 2.83 -31.27 -13.05
CA GLU A 220 1.51 -30.97 -12.50
C GLU A 220 1.01 -32.12 -11.60
N GLY A 221 0.32 -31.78 -10.52
CA GLY A 221 -0.38 -32.74 -9.68
C GLY A 221 -1.61 -33.31 -10.38
N GLY A 222 -1.89 -34.59 -10.17
CA GLY A 222 -3.02 -35.28 -10.75
C GLY A 222 -4.36 -34.86 -10.16
N ALA A 223 -5.39 -34.84 -10.98
CA ALA A 223 -6.75 -34.51 -10.53
C ALA A 223 -7.29 -35.57 -9.56
N GLY A 224 -7.94 -35.15 -8.48
CA GLY A 224 -8.53 -36.02 -7.49
C GLY A 224 -9.67 -36.86 -8.08
N LEU A 225 -9.72 -38.13 -7.69
CA LEU A 225 -10.88 -38.99 -7.88
C LEU A 225 -12.08 -38.45 -7.07
N ALA A 226 -13.30 -38.94 -7.33
CA ALA A 226 -14.51 -38.42 -6.69
C ALA A 226 -14.39 -38.31 -5.15
N GLY A 227 -14.52 -37.09 -4.62
CA GLY A 227 -14.36 -36.75 -3.20
C GLY A 227 -12.93 -36.87 -2.63
N ALA A 228 -11.94 -37.22 -3.44
CA ALA A 228 -10.53 -37.29 -3.08
C ALA A 228 -9.80 -36.01 -3.49
N ASN A 229 -8.74 -35.69 -2.75
CA ASN A 229 -7.93 -34.50 -3.03
C ASN A 229 -7.18 -34.64 -4.37
N GLY A 230 -6.90 -33.50 -5.00
CA GLY A 230 -5.90 -33.43 -6.06
C GLY A 230 -4.49 -33.61 -5.47
N GLY A 231 -3.57 -34.11 -6.28
CA GLY A 231 -2.17 -34.19 -5.92
C GLY A 231 -1.49 -32.82 -5.99
N ASP A 232 -0.42 -32.66 -5.24
CA ASP A 232 0.38 -31.44 -5.24
C ASP A 232 1.21 -31.34 -6.54
N GLY A 233 1.51 -30.13 -6.99
CA GLY A 233 2.46 -29.91 -8.07
C GLY A 233 3.89 -30.13 -7.58
N GLY A 234 4.74 -30.68 -8.44
CA GLY A 234 6.16 -30.87 -8.12
C GLY A 234 6.93 -29.56 -8.10
N ASP A 235 8.03 -29.52 -7.36
CA ASP A 235 8.87 -28.33 -7.25
C ASP A 235 9.65 -28.07 -8.54
N GLY A 236 9.98 -26.82 -8.83
CA GLY A 236 10.88 -26.47 -9.92
C GLY A 236 12.33 -26.78 -9.58
N GLY A 237 13.12 -27.19 -10.57
CA GLY A 237 14.52 -27.55 -10.36
C GLY A 237 15.42 -26.38 -9.98
N ASP A 238 16.34 -26.59 -9.05
CA ASP A 238 17.22 -25.54 -8.55
C ASP A 238 18.21 -24.97 -9.59
N ALA A 239 18.56 -23.70 -9.39
CA ALA A 239 19.59 -22.97 -10.11
C ALA A 239 20.97 -23.13 -9.42
N VAL A 240 21.84 -24.01 -9.92
CA VAL A 240 23.13 -24.35 -9.28
C VAL A 240 24.37 -23.88 -10.05
N GLY A 241 24.19 -23.18 -11.17
CA GLY A 241 25.26 -22.73 -12.07
C GLY A 241 26.32 -21.84 -11.42
N LYS A 242 27.60 -22.17 -11.67
CA LYS A 242 28.76 -21.39 -11.24
C LYS A 242 28.92 -20.08 -12.02
N TRP A 243 28.50 -19.99 -13.27
CA TRP A 243 28.56 -18.74 -14.06
C TRP A 243 27.23 -17.99 -14.01
N PHE A 244 26.19 -18.58 -14.60
CA PHE A 244 24.82 -18.18 -14.40
C PHE A 244 23.85 -19.36 -14.52
N SER A 245 22.69 -19.30 -13.86
CA SER A 245 21.65 -20.31 -14.01
C SER A 245 20.27 -19.78 -13.63
N PHE A 246 19.25 -20.52 -14.03
CA PHE A 246 17.84 -20.23 -13.77
C PHE A 246 17.18 -21.41 -13.08
N GLY A 247 16.25 -21.15 -12.17
CA GLY A 247 15.43 -22.14 -11.52
C GLY A 247 14.23 -22.50 -12.40
N GLY A 248 13.75 -23.73 -12.26
CA GLY A 248 12.53 -24.18 -12.89
C GLY A 248 11.29 -23.58 -12.24
N VAL A 249 10.21 -23.47 -13.01
CA VAL A 249 8.90 -23.12 -12.44
C VAL A 249 8.32 -24.32 -11.68
N GLY A 250 7.63 -24.07 -10.58
CA GLY A 250 6.87 -25.10 -9.87
C GLY A 250 5.66 -25.58 -10.68
N GLY A 251 5.28 -26.83 -10.49
CA GLY A 251 4.12 -27.46 -11.11
C GLY A 251 2.81 -26.99 -10.50
N ASN A 252 1.72 -27.03 -11.28
CA ASN A 252 0.40 -26.68 -10.76
C ASN A 252 -0.15 -27.83 -9.90
N GLY A 253 -0.89 -27.49 -8.84
CA GLY A 253 -1.62 -28.47 -8.06
C GLY A 253 -2.84 -29.03 -8.82
N GLY A 254 -3.13 -30.30 -8.61
CA GLY A 254 -4.27 -30.99 -9.20
C GLY A 254 -5.60 -30.51 -8.62
N THR A 255 -6.65 -30.52 -9.44
CA THR A 255 -8.01 -30.20 -8.97
C THR A 255 -8.53 -31.28 -8.03
N GLY A 256 -9.20 -30.94 -6.94
CA GLY A 256 -9.93 -31.89 -6.10
C GLY A 256 -11.11 -32.50 -6.83
N GLY A 257 -11.42 -33.76 -6.52
CA GLY A 257 -12.49 -34.48 -7.20
C GLY A 257 -13.88 -34.14 -6.67
N ASP A 258 -14.83 -33.97 -7.59
CA ASP A 258 -16.24 -33.71 -7.28
C ASP A 258 -16.89 -34.88 -6.54
N ALA A 259 -17.84 -34.58 -5.64
CA ALA A 259 -18.64 -35.56 -4.92
C ALA A 259 -20.14 -35.22 -4.97
N LEU A 260 -20.92 -36.02 -5.69
CA LEU A 260 -22.37 -35.81 -5.87
C LEU A 260 -23.17 -35.86 -4.55
N ASP A 261 -22.77 -36.68 -3.57
CA ASP A 261 -23.46 -36.92 -2.30
C ASP A 261 -22.55 -36.82 -1.06
N GLY A 262 -21.46 -36.04 -1.14
CA GLY A 262 -20.48 -35.92 -0.06
C GLY A 262 -19.66 -34.64 -0.12
N ALA A 263 -18.50 -34.66 0.54
CA ALA A 263 -17.53 -33.57 0.46
C ALA A 263 -16.69 -33.72 -0.82
N GLY A 264 -16.58 -32.64 -1.59
CA GLY A 264 -15.60 -32.54 -2.66
C GLY A 264 -14.18 -32.55 -2.09
N GLY A 265 -13.24 -33.09 -2.87
CA GLY A 265 -11.83 -33.13 -2.47
C GLY A 265 -11.18 -31.75 -2.49
N ALA A 266 -10.16 -31.54 -1.67
CA ALA A 266 -9.35 -30.32 -1.75
C ALA A 266 -8.50 -30.30 -3.03
N GLY A 267 -8.22 -29.12 -3.56
CA GLY A 267 -7.19 -28.95 -4.57
C GLY A 267 -5.79 -29.17 -3.99
N GLY A 268 -4.89 -29.70 -4.80
CA GLY A 268 -3.48 -29.85 -4.46
C GLY A 268 -2.75 -28.52 -4.44
N ARG A 269 -1.65 -28.43 -3.71
CA ARG A 269 -0.80 -27.26 -3.65
C ARG A 269 -0.03 -27.08 -4.95
N GLY A 270 0.28 -25.84 -5.32
CA GLY A 270 1.28 -25.60 -6.35
C GLY A 270 2.69 -25.89 -5.81
N GLY A 271 3.57 -26.38 -6.67
CA GLY A 271 4.97 -26.64 -6.34
C GLY A 271 5.78 -25.36 -6.20
N GLU A 272 6.84 -25.43 -5.43
CA GLU A 272 7.76 -24.32 -5.21
C GLU A 272 8.55 -23.97 -6.47
N GLY A 273 8.90 -22.70 -6.64
CA GLY A 273 9.82 -22.29 -7.70
C GLY A 273 11.27 -22.65 -7.35
N GLY A 274 12.01 -23.16 -8.32
CA GLY A 274 13.39 -23.59 -8.12
C GLY A 274 14.29 -22.47 -7.58
N THR A 275 15.13 -22.78 -6.61
CA THR A 275 15.87 -21.78 -5.83
C THR A 275 17.35 -21.70 -6.20
N ALA A 276 18.04 -20.67 -5.71
CA ALA A 276 19.49 -20.58 -5.83
C ALA A 276 20.20 -21.59 -4.89
N GLY A 277 20.57 -22.76 -5.44
CA GLY A 277 21.28 -23.81 -4.71
C GLY A 277 22.80 -23.57 -4.55
N PRO A 278 23.46 -24.26 -3.60
CA PRO A 278 24.91 -24.22 -3.43
C PRO A 278 25.63 -24.74 -4.69
N ASN A 279 26.85 -24.22 -4.95
CA ASN A 279 27.66 -24.63 -6.09
C ASN A 279 28.13 -26.11 -5.94
N GLY A 280 27.31 -27.07 -6.38
CA GLY A 280 27.62 -28.50 -6.37
C GLY A 280 27.74 -29.12 -4.96
N PRO A 281 28.08 -30.43 -4.87
CA PRO A 281 28.17 -31.14 -3.60
C PRO A 281 29.28 -30.54 -2.72
N VAL A 282 28.88 -29.93 -1.62
CA VAL A 282 29.77 -29.37 -0.60
C VAL A 282 30.18 -30.46 0.40
N ALA A 283 31.48 -30.57 0.68
CA ALA A 283 31.97 -31.45 1.73
C ALA A 283 31.39 -31.05 3.10
N ASP A 284 30.98 -32.04 3.89
CA ASP A 284 30.46 -31.86 5.25
C ASP A 284 31.40 -30.96 6.08
N GLY A 285 30.82 -29.89 6.66
CA GLY A 285 31.54 -28.88 7.44
C GLY A 285 32.13 -27.67 6.67
N SER A 286 31.99 -27.60 5.34
CA SER A 286 32.40 -26.42 4.56
C SER A 286 31.28 -25.39 4.43
N ARG A 287 31.58 -24.09 4.57
CA ARG A 287 30.59 -23.01 4.36
C ARG A 287 30.18 -23.01 2.88
N PRO A 288 28.92 -23.26 2.53
CA PRO A 288 28.51 -23.30 1.13
C PRO A 288 28.74 -21.92 0.50
N ALA A 289 29.55 -21.88 -0.56
CA ALA A 289 29.63 -20.72 -1.42
C ALA A 289 28.40 -20.76 -2.34
N ILE A 290 27.32 -20.09 -1.95
CA ILE A 290 26.10 -19.92 -2.76
C ILE A 290 26.39 -19.10 -4.03
N GLY A 291 27.53 -18.39 -4.07
CA GLY A 291 27.79 -17.41 -5.10
C GLY A 291 28.16 -17.98 -6.47
N ALA A 292 27.34 -17.67 -7.47
CA ALA A 292 27.77 -17.68 -8.87
C ALA A 292 28.86 -16.61 -9.12
N ARG A 293 29.58 -16.76 -10.23
CA ARG A 293 30.51 -15.76 -10.75
C ARG A 293 29.72 -14.54 -11.26
N LEU A 294 28.50 -14.74 -11.81
CA LEU A 294 27.60 -13.67 -12.29
C LEU A 294 26.25 -13.62 -11.52
N PHE A 295 25.31 -14.55 -11.75
CA PHE A 295 23.99 -14.56 -11.07
C PHE A 295 23.30 -15.95 -11.07
N LYS A 296 22.26 -16.14 -10.25
CA LYS A 296 21.30 -17.25 -10.24
C LYS A 296 19.91 -16.64 -10.09
N ILE A 297 18.96 -17.03 -10.93
CA ILE A 297 17.59 -16.54 -10.86
C ILE A 297 16.68 -17.68 -10.43
N GLY A 298 15.82 -17.46 -9.45
CA GLY A 298 14.83 -18.44 -9.01
C GLY A 298 13.64 -18.52 -9.96
N GLY A 299 12.97 -19.67 -10.00
CA GLY A 299 11.75 -19.88 -10.80
C GLY A 299 10.48 -19.44 -10.08
N ALA A 300 9.38 -19.27 -10.80
CA ALA A 300 8.08 -18.96 -10.20
C ALA A 300 7.46 -20.19 -9.53
N GLY A 301 6.66 -19.99 -8.49
CA GLY A 301 5.85 -21.05 -7.90
C GLY A 301 4.65 -21.42 -8.78
N GLY A 302 4.18 -22.65 -8.65
CA GLY A 302 3.01 -23.18 -9.36
C GLY A 302 1.69 -22.73 -8.74
N THR A 303 0.61 -22.73 -9.52
CA THR A 303 -0.72 -22.38 -9.00
C THR A 303 -1.32 -23.54 -8.21
N GLY A 304 -2.06 -23.25 -7.14
CA GLY A 304 -2.84 -24.26 -6.42
C GLY A 304 -4.04 -24.75 -7.22
N GLY A 305 -4.38 -26.03 -7.05
CA GLY A 305 -5.52 -26.66 -7.70
C GLY A 305 -6.87 -26.20 -7.16
N ALA A 306 -7.90 -26.21 -8.00
CA ALA A 306 -9.26 -25.92 -7.54
C ALA A 306 -9.79 -27.03 -6.62
N GLY A 307 -10.62 -26.71 -5.64
CA GLY A 307 -11.36 -27.69 -4.85
C GLY A 307 -12.53 -28.30 -5.63
N GLY A 308 -12.83 -29.57 -5.36
CA GLY A 308 -13.95 -30.28 -5.96
C GLY A 308 -15.30 -29.83 -5.40
N SER A 309 -16.34 -29.89 -6.22
CA SER A 309 -17.71 -29.55 -5.83
C SER A 309 -18.38 -30.66 -5.02
N GLY A 310 -19.42 -30.32 -4.25
CA GLY A 310 -20.24 -31.34 -3.57
C GLY A 310 -21.36 -30.83 -2.67
N LEU A 311 -21.81 -31.64 -1.71
CA LEU A 311 -22.66 -31.14 -0.61
C LEU A 311 -21.87 -30.16 0.25
N THR A 312 -20.62 -30.53 0.54
CA THR A 312 -19.58 -29.64 1.03
C THR A 312 -18.52 -29.49 -0.06
N GLY A 313 -18.14 -28.27 -0.42
CA GLY A 313 -17.10 -28.02 -1.41
C GLY A 313 -15.71 -28.20 -0.80
N GLY A 314 -14.77 -28.72 -1.59
CA GLY A 314 -13.37 -28.85 -1.18
C GLY A 314 -12.65 -27.49 -1.22
N ALA A 315 -11.67 -27.28 -0.34
CA ALA A 315 -10.86 -26.07 -0.37
C ALA A 315 -9.97 -26.02 -1.62
N GLY A 316 -9.69 -24.82 -2.13
CA GLY A 316 -8.64 -24.63 -3.13
C GLY A 316 -7.26 -24.84 -2.53
N GLY A 317 -6.33 -25.35 -3.34
CA GLY A 317 -4.94 -25.53 -2.95
C GLY A 317 -4.18 -24.21 -2.85
N THR A 318 -3.17 -24.14 -2.00
CA THR A 318 -2.30 -22.96 -1.91
C THR A 318 -1.38 -22.90 -3.13
N GLY A 319 -1.06 -21.71 -3.63
CA GLY A 319 0.00 -21.55 -4.61
C GLY A 319 1.38 -21.78 -3.97
N GLY A 320 2.35 -22.22 -4.77
CA GLY A 320 3.74 -22.41 -4.33
C GLY A 320 4.49 -21.09 -4.24
N ASP A 321 5.52 -21.01 -3.39
CA ASP A 321 6.36 -19.82 -3.29
C ASP A 321 7.30 -19.70 -4.51
N GLY A 322 7.67 -18.47 -4.80
CA GLY A 322 8.66 -18.15 -5.81
C GLY A 322 10.08 -18.33 -5.30
N GLY A 323 10.96 -18.82 -6.17
CA GLY A 323 12.35 -19.10 -5.85
C GLY A 323 13.19 -17.86 -5.58
N LEU A 324 14.15 -18.00 -4.66
CA LEU A 324 15.13 -16.96 -4.32
C LEU A 324 16.17 -16.79 -5.43
N SER A 325 16.44 -15.53 -5.79
CA SER A 325 17.50 -15.18 -6.75
C SER A 325 18.75 -14.64 -6.03
N TRP A 326 19.92 -14.90 -6.59
CA TRP A 326 21.22 -14.46 -6.06
C TRP A 326 22.08 -13.83 -7.15
N ALA A 327 22.73 -12.71 -6.89
CA ALA A 327 23.73 -12.16 -7.81
C ALA A 327 24.89 -11.51 -7.07
N ARG A 328 26.08 -11.57 -7.69
CA ARG A 328 27.25 -10.85 -7.14
C ARG A 328 27.10 -9.33 -7.30
N TYR A 329 26.56 -8.92 -8.44
CA TYR A 329 26.27 -7.54 -8.82
C TYR A 329 24.80 -7.45 -9.24
N GLY A 330 24.16 -6.29 -9.08
CA GLY A 330 22.69 -6.12 -9.14
C GLY A 330 21.96 -6.43 -10.43
N GLY A 331 20.62 -6.26 -10.37
CA GLY A 331 19.73 -6.27 -11.55
C GLY A 331 18.95 -7.57 -11.77
N ILE A 332 18.72 -8.36 -10.74
CA ILE A 332 17.93 -9.61 -10.79
C ILE A 332 16.56 -9.47 -10.13
N VAL A 333 15.63 -10.34 -10.54
CA VAL A 333 14.28 -10.46 -9.99
C VAL A 333 14.13 -11.82 -9.31
N GLY A 334 13.38 -11.90 -8.21
CA GLY A 334 12.95 -13.20 -7.63
C GLY A 334 11.93 -13.93 -8.52
N GLY A 335 11.62 -15.18 -8.21
CA GLY A 335 10.49 -15.88 -8.83
C GLY A 335 9.15 -15.40 -8.28
N ALA A 336 8.10 -15.28 -9.09
CA ALA A 336 6.77 -14.91 -8.58
C ALA A 336 6.16 -16.03 -7.72
N GLY A 337 5.35 -15.67 -6.73
CA GLY A 337 4.53 -16.65 -6.02
C GLY A 337 3.38 -17.12 -6.90
N GLY A 338 2.99 -18.38 -6.76
CA GLY A 338 1.87 -18.98 -7.47
C GLY A 338 0.52 -18.57 -6.89
N ASP A 339 -0.50 -18.49 -7.74
CA ASP A 339 -1.86 -18.15 -7.31
C ASP A 339 -2.52 -19.31 -6.54
N GLY A 340 -3.36 -19.00 -5.57
CA GLY A 340 -4.19 -19.99 -4.88
C GLY A 340 -5.36 -20.48 -5.75
N GLY A 341 -5.71 -21.75 -5.58
CA GLY A 341 -6.81 -22.38 -6.30
C GLY A 341 -8.19 -21.93 -5.81
N THR A 342 -9.20 -22.01 -6.66
CA THR A 342 -10.58 -21.69 -6.26
C THR A 342 -11.16 -22.76 -5.33
N GLY A 343 -11.97 -22.38 -4.36
CA GLY A 343 -12.76 -23.33 -3.57
C GLY A 343 -13.87 -23.97 -4.39
N GLY A 344 -14.24 -25.19 -4.06
CA GLY A 344 -15.29 -25.95 -4.75
C GLY A 344 -16.69 -25.44 -4.38
N ASP A 345 -17.56 -25.37 -5.38
CA ASP A 345 -18.97 -25.02 -5.20
C ASP A 345 -19.71 -26.08 -4.37
N ALA A 346 -20.78 -25.66 -3.69
CA ALA A 346 -21.56 -26.57 -2.88
C ALA A 346 -23.06 -26.26 -2.82
N THR A 347 -23.80 -27.13 -2.14
CA THR A 347 -25.22 -26.89 -1.81
C THR A 347 -25.41 -26.53 -0.34
N GLU A 348 -24.52 -26.97 0.56
CA GLU A 348 -24.58 -26.65 1.99
C GLU A 348 -23.43 -25.74 2.42
N VAL A 349 -22.18 -26.17 2.24
CA VAL A 349 -20.99 -25.40 2.67
C VAL A 349 -19.93 -25.44 1.57
N ALA A 350 -19.65 -24.35 0.90
CA ALA A 350 -18.64 -24.33 -0.15
C ALA A 350 -17.22 -24.20 0.39
N GLY A 351 -16.25 -24.63 -0.42
CA GLY A 351 -14.84 -24.62 -0.05
C GLY A 351 -14.26 -23.22 -0.07
N ALA A 352 -13.34 -22.93 0.84
CA ALA A 352 -12.56 -21.70 0.79
C ALA A 352 -11.58 -21.70 -0.40
N GLY A 353 -11.25 -20.54 -0.92
CA GLY A 353 -10.14 -20.37 -1.86
C GLY A 353 -8.80 -20.61 -1.19
N GLY A 354 -7.83 -21.09 -1.95
CA GLY A 354 -6.46 -21.29 -1.50
C GLY A 354 -5.70 -19.97 -1.39
N ASN A 355 -4.70 -19.92 -0.51
CA ASN A 355 -3.84 -18.74 -0.38
C ASN A 355 -2.84 -18.66 -1.55
N GLY A 356 -2.46 -17.45 -1.94
CA GLY A 356 -1.35 -17.23 -2.87
C GLY A 356 0.01 -17.50 -2.21
N GLY A 357 0.97 -17.96 -3.00
CA GLY A 357 2.34 -18.22 -2.57
C GLY A 357 3.17 -16.95 -2.38
N LEU A 358 4.24 -17.04 -1.59
CA LEU A 358 5.17 -15.94 -1.34
C LEU A 358 5.96 -15.60 -2.61
N GLY A 359 6.16 -14.32 -2.88
CA GLY A 359 7.09 -13.87 -3.90
C GLY A 359 8.54 -14.15 -3.51
N GLY A 360 9.33 -14.63 -4.45
CA GLY A 360 10.75 -14.88 -4.30
C GLY A 360 11.54 -13.60 -4.02
N GLY A 361 12.46 -13.69 -3.07
CA GLY A 361 13.38 -12.63 -2.70
C GLY A 361 14.61 -12.54 -3.62
N THR A 362 15.46 -11.55 -3.37
CA THR A 362 16.75 -11.41 -4.05
C THR A 362 17.89 -11.13 -3.07
N PHE A 363 19.09 -11.63 -3.37
CA PHE A 363 20.31 -11.29 -2.67
C PHE A 363 21.34 -10.69 -3.63
N ALA A 364 21.78 -9.46 -3.40
CA ALA A 364 22.83 -8.84 -4.21
C ALA A 364 23.62 -7.75 -3.46
N LEU A 365 24.80 -7.40 -3.97
CA LEU A 365 25.57 -6.28 -3.41
C LEU A 365 24.90 -4.92 -3.71
N PHE A 366 24.33 -4.77 -4.90
CA PHE A 366 23.64 -3.56 -5.36
C PHE A 366 22.27 -3.96 -5.91
N GLY A 367 21.17 -3.29 -5.53
CA GLY A 367 19.85 -3.46 -6.13
C GLY A 367 19.29 -4.89 -6.12
N GLY A 368 18.29 -5.13 -6.95
CA GLY A 368 17.49 -6.36 -6.98
C GLY A 368 16.01 -6.03 -6.78
N THR A 369 15.12 -6.87 -7.31
CA THR A 369 13.68 -6.68 -7.18
C THR A 369 13.01 -7.95 -6.68
N GLY A 370 12.37 -7.89 -5.51
CA GLY A 370 11.53 -8.97 -5.03
C GLY A 370 10.35 -9.17 -5.97
N ALA A 371 9.93 -10.41 -6.14
CA ALA A 371 8.80 -10.72 -7.01
C ALA A 371 7.46 -10.51 -6.31
N THR A 372 6.38 -10.42 -7.09
CA THR A 372 5.05 -10.33 -6.53
C THR A 372 4.63 -11.62 -5.84
N GLY A 373 3.90 -11.50 -4.73
CA GLY A 373 3.18 -12.63 -4.15
C GLY A 373 2.02 -13.07 -5.05
N GLY A 374 1.63 -14.34 -4.95
CA GLY A 374 0.53 -14.90 -5.70
C GLY A 374 -0.83 -14.38 -5.24
N GLN A 375 -1.82 -14.39 -6.12
CA GLN A 375 -3.19 -14.01 -5.79
C GLN A 375 -3.85 -15.07 -4.90
N GLY A 376 -4.75 -14.66 -4.01
CA GLY A 376 -5.64 -15.58 -3.31
C GLY A 376 -6.72 -16.13 -4.24
N GLY A 377 -7.06 -17.41 -4.10
CA GLY A 377 -8.11 -18.07 -4.86
C GLY A 377 -9.51 -17.62 -4.45
N ALA A 378 -10.48 -17.65 -5.36
CA ALA A 378 -11.86 -17.34 -5.02
C ALA A 378 -12.49 -18.46 -4.16
N GLY A 379 -13.38 -18.12 -3.24
CA GLY A 379 -14.18 -19.10 -2.51
C GLY A 379 -15.31 -19.67 -3.36
N GLY A 380 -15.71 -20.91 -3.10
CA GLY A 380 -16.78 -21.59 -3.84
C GLY A 380 -18.16 -21.00 -3.52
N ALA A 381 -19.08 -21.05 -4.49
CA ALA A 381 -20.44 -20.56 -4.35
C ALA A 381 -21.38 -21.62 -3.76
N VAL A 382 -22.51 -21.19 -3.20
CA VAL A 382 -23.61 -22.08 -2.78
C VAL A 382 -24.94 -21.74 -3.40
N ASN A 383 -25.75 -22.78 -3.64
CA ASN A 383 -27.15 -22.66 -4.02
C ASN A 383 -28.00 -23.59 -3.15
N GLY A 384 -28.53 -23.05 -2.06
CA GLY A 384 -29.30 -23.75 -1.02
C GLY A 384 -29.69 -22.83 0.13
N ASP A 385 -30.79 -23.16 0.81
CA ASP A 385 -31.22 -22.46 2.03
C ASP A 385 -30.30 -22.81 3.22
N LEU A 386 -30.03 -21.84 4.10
CA LEU A 386 -29.14 -21.98 5.26
C LEU A 386 -27.72 -22.44 4.88
N ALA A 387 -27.29 -22.13 3.67
CA ALA A 387 -25.99 -22.52 3.14
C ALA A 387 -24.91 -21.45 3.40
N THR A 388 -23.64 -21.85 3.36
CA THR A 388 -22.49 -20.97 3.57
C THR A 388 -21.51 -21.09 2.41
N ALA A 389 -21.29 -19.99 1.68
CA ALA A 389 -20.28 -19.94 0.64
C ALA A 389 -18.86 -19.84 1.22
N GLY A 390 -17.88 -20.23 0.42
CA GLY A 390 -16.47 -20.25 0.82
C GLY A 390 -15.87 -18.86 0.86
N ALA A 391 -14.99 -18.60 1.83
CA ALA A 391 -14.18 -17.38 1.84
C ALA A 391 -13.15 -17.38 0.71
N GLY A 392 -12.76 -16.20 0.23
CA GLY A 392 -11.60 -16.05 -0.64
C GLY A 392 -10.29 -16.31 0.12
N GLY A 393 -9.28 -16.79 -0.59
CA GLY A 393 -7.94 -17.02 -0.04
C GLY A 393 -7.16 -15.73 0.14
N ILE A 394 -6.17 -15.74 1.03
CA ILE A 394 -5.31 -14.59 1.30
C ILE A 394 -4.28 -14.45 0.17
N GLY A 395 -3.97 -13.22 -0.22
CA GLY A 395 -2.88 -12.93 -1.16
C GLY A 395 -1.50 -13.21 -0.57
N GLY A 396 -0.59 -13.73 -1.38
CA GLY A 396 0.78 -14.03 -0.98
C GLY A 396 1.61 -12.79 -0.69
N GLN A 397 2.62 -12.93 0.17
CA GLN A 397 3.52 -11.81 0.48
C GLN A 397 4.42 -11.48 -0.71
N GLY A 398 4.77 -10.21 -0.89
CA GLY A 398 5.80 -9.82 -1.85
C GLY A 398 7.21 -10.21 -1.40
N GLY A 399 8.09 -10.51 -2.35
CA GLY A 399 9.45 -10.96 -2.05
C GLY A 399 10.35 -9.89 -1.45
N THR A 400 11.25 -10.30 -0.54
CA THR A 400 12.21 -9.41 0.11
C THR A 400 13.53 -9.33 -0.66
N THR A 401 14.01 -8.11 -0.85
CA THR A 401 15.33 -7.83 -1.41
C THR A 401 16.33 -7.57 -0.30
N LEU A 402 17.31 -8.46 -0.16
CA LEU A 402 18.45 -8.31 0.73
C LEU A 402 19.66 -7.79 -0.03
N ALA A 403 19.69 -6.47 -0.19
CA ALA A 403 20.80 -5.77 -0.82
C ALA A 403 21.50 -4.78 0.12
N ILE A 404 22.81 -4.60 -0.07
CA ILE A 404 23.59 -3.62 0.68
C ILE A 404 23.25 -2.21 0.21
N PHE A 405 23.10 -2.00 -1.10
CA PHE A 405 22.80 -0.70 -1.71
C PHE A 405 21.58 -0.76 -2.65
N GLY A 406 20.44 -0.19 -2.27
CA GLY A 406 19.22 -0.07 -3.08
C GLY A 406 18.50 -1.40 -3.29
N GLY A 407 17.39 -1.36 -4.03
CA GLY A 407 16.54 -2.52 -4.36
C GLY A 407 15.06 -2.17 -4.32
N SER A 408 14.19 -3.10 -4.71
CA SER A 408 12.74 -2.95 -4.55
C SER A 408 12.12 -4.23 -3.98
N GLY A 409 11.21 -4.09 -3.03
CA GLY A 409 10.42 -5.19 -2.53
C GLY A 409 9.34 -5.56 -3.54
N GLY A 410 8.95 -6.82 -3.55
CA GLY A 410 7.84 -7.28 -4.38
C GLY A 410 6.50 -6.78 -3.85
N ALA A 411 5.52 -6.59 -4.74
CA ALA A 411 4.16 -6.30 -4.29
C ALA A 411 3.52 -7.52 -3.63
N GLY A 412 2.66 -7.31 -2.63
CA GLY A 412 1.79 -8.36 -2.14
C GLY A 412 0.76 -8.75 -3.18
N GLY A 413 0.36 -10.03 -3.19
CA GLY A 413 -0.75 -10.52 -3.98
C GLY A 413 -2.08 -10.01 -3.43
N ASN A 414 -3.10 -9.91 -4.27
CA ASN A 414 -4.44 -9.53 -3.85
C ASN A 414 -5.15 -10.72 -3.22
N GLY A 415 -6.07 -10.46 -2.32
CA GLY A 415 -6.95 -11.48 -1.76
C GLY A 415 -8.01 -11.93 -2.77
N GLY A 416 -8.43 -13.18 -2.63
CA GLY A 416 -9.45 -13.80 -3.48
C GLY A 416 -10.86 -13.30 -3.16
N ALA A 417 -11.75 -13.36 -4.15
CA ALA A 417 -13.15 -13.04 -3.92
C ALA A 417 -13.85 -14.11 -3.06
N GLY A 418 -14.75 -13.70 -2.17
CA GLY A 418 -15.62 -14.62 -1.46
C GLY A 418 -16.71 -15.18 -2.37
N GLY A 419 -17.12 -16.43 -2.11
CA GLY A 419 -18.15 -17.12 -2.89
C GLY A 419 -19.54 -16.53 -2.69
N ALA A 420 -20.35 -16.52 -3.74
CA ALA A 420 -21.74 -16.07 -3.69
C ALA A 420 -22.66 -17.12 -3.04
N ALA A 421 -23.76 -16.69 -2.42
CA ALA A 421 -24.75 -17.60 -1.86
C ALA A 421 -26.18 -17.26 -2.31
N ASP A 422 -26.86 -18.25 -2.88
CA ASP A 422 -28.28 -18.18 -3.26
C ASP A 422 -29.11 -19.08 -2.34
N GLY A 423 -30.11 -18.52 -1.65
CA GLY A 423 -30.99 -19.21 -0.71
C GLY A 423 -31.32 -18.40 0.54
N ALA A 424 -32.43 -18.75 1.20
CA ALA A 424 -32.88 -18.05 2.40
C ALA A 424 -32.03 -18.43 3.62
N GLY A 425 -31.64 -17.42 4.40
CA GLY A 425 -30.81 -17.60 5.60
C GLY A 425 -29.37 -18.01 5.30
N SER A 426 -28.93 -17.83 4.05
CA SER A 426 -27.60 -18.22 3.58
C SER A 426 -26.57 -17.12 3.82
N THR A 427 -25.30 -17.49 3.91
CA THR A 427 -24.18 -16.60 4.15
C THR A 427 -23.19 -16.69 3.00
N ALA A 428 -22.87 -15.56 2.36
CA ALA A 428 -21.81 -15.53 1.36
C ALA A 428 -20.43 -15.48 2.03
N GLY A 429 -19.40 -15.85 1.27
CA GLY A 429 -18.04 -15.89 1.75
C GLY A 429 -17.43 -14.50 1.85
N ALA A 430 -16.60 -14.27 2.86
CA ALA A 430 -15.79 -13.06 2.92
C ALA A 430 -14.73 -13.06 1.80
N GLY A 431 -14.32 -11.88 1.34
CA GLY A 431 -13.12 -11.74 0.53
C GLY A 431 -11.87 -12.04 1.36
N GLY A 432 -10.83 -12.55 0.72
CA GLY A 432 -9.55 -12.77 1.38
C GLY A 432 -8.76 -11.47 1.54
N ASP A 433 -7.85 -11.43 2.49
CA ASP A 433 -6.99 -10.26 2.71
C ASP A 433 -5.90 -10.16 1.63
N GLY A 434 -5.46 -8.95 1.33
CA GLY A 434 -4.28 -8.72 0.50
C GLY A 434 -2.99 -9.07 1.23
N GLY A 435 -2.01 -9.60 0.50
CA GLY A 435 -0.68 -9.87 1.02
C GLY A 435 0.11 -8.59 1.29
N PHE A 436 1.05 -8.63 2.22
CA PHE A 436 1.94 -7.50 2.46
C PHE A 436 2.98 -7.35 1.35
N GLY A 437 3.43 -6.12 1.13
CA GLY A 437 4.58 -5.83 0.27
C GLY A 437 5.91 -6.25 0.92
N GLY A 438 6.86 -6.68 0.09
CA GLY A 438 8.18 -7.12 0.51
C GLY A 438 9.13 -5.97 0.85
N ILE A 439 10.25 -6.28 1.50
CA ILE A 439 11.27 -5.29 1.88
C ILE A 439 12.17 -4.98 0.67
N GLY A 440 12.49 -3.70 0.44
CA GLY A 440 13.28 -3.25 -0.71
C GLY A 440 14.79 -3.15 -0.51
N GLY A 441 15.29 -3.25 0.70
CA GLY A 441 16.73 -3.16 0.99
C GLY A 441 17.05 -3.31 2.48
N PHE A 442 18.30 -3.68 2.79
CA PHE A 442 18.72 -3.91 4.19
C PHE A 442 19.52 -2.74 4.76
N LEU A 443 20.65 -2.36 4.14
CA LEU A 443 21.55 -1.34 4.71
C LEU A 443 21.32 0.07 4.16
N PHE A 444 21.37 0.28 2.85
CA PHE A 444 21.38 1.62 2.26
C PHE A 444 20.43 1.76 1.07
N GLY A 445 19.32 2.50 1.21
CA GLY A 445 18.34 2.75 0.15
C GLY A 445 17.46 1.54 -0.16
N GLY A 446 16.43 1.77 -0.98
CA GLY A 446 15.50 0.74 -1.47
C GLY A 446 14.07 1.28 -1.61
N GLN A 447 13.18 0.51 -2.23
CA GLN A 447 11.75 0.84 -2.39
C GLN A 447 10.93 -0.31 -1.82
N GLY A 448 10.07 -0.07 -0.83
CA GLY A 448 9.22 -1.12 -0.29
C GLY A 448 8.17 -1.54 -1.32
N GLY A 449 7.81 -2.81 -1.31
CA GLY A 449 6.73 -3.31 -2.16
C GLY A 449 5.37 -2.76 -1.73
N THR A 450 4.44 -2.57 -2.65
CA THR A 450 3.06 -2.18 -2.31
C THR A 450 2.32 -3.36 -1.68
N GLY A 451 1.43 -3.09 -0.72
CA GLY A 451 0.49 -4.11 -0.25
C GLY A 451 -0.53 -4.49 -1.32
N GLY A 452 -0.96 -5.75 -1.32
CA GLY A 452 -2.00 -6.26 -2.22
C GLY A 452 -3.39 -5.78 -1.81
N THR A 453 -4.33 -5.75 -2.75
CA THR A 453 -5.72 -5.35 -2.45
C THR A 453 -6.48 -6.48 -1.78
N GLY A 454 -7.38 -6.17 -0.86
CA GLY A 454 -8.33 -7.14 -0.32
C GLY A 454 -9.34 -7.59 -1.39
N GLY A 455 -9.79 -8.84 -1.27
CA GLY A 455 -10.77 -9.44 -2.17
C GLY A 455 -12.18 -8.95 -1.90
N SER A 456 -13.05 -8.96 -2.91
CA SER A 456 -14.46 -8.63 -2.73
C SER A 456 -15.20 -9.72 -1.95
N GLY A 457 -16.09 -9.34 -1.04
CA GLY A 457 -17.02 -10.26 -0.40
C GLY A 457 -18.09 -10.78 -1.37
N GLY A 458 -18.54 -12.00 -1.14
CA GLY A 458 -19.53 -12.66 -1.98
C GLY A 458 -20.93 -12.05 -1.82
N ALA A 459 -21.69 -12.00 -2.92
CA ALA A 459 -23.06 -11.51 -2.91
C ALA A 459 -24.05 -12.58 -2.41
N VAL A 460 -25.18 -12.15 -1.85
CA VAL A 460 -26.29 -13.03 -1.47
C VAL A 460 -27.60 -12.70 -2.15
N THR A 461 -28.36 -13.75 -2.45
CA THR A 461 -29.77 -13.66 -2.83
C THR A 461 -30.61 -14.55 -1.91
N GLY A 462 -31.64 -14.00 -1.26
CA GLY A 462 -32.48 -14.72 -0.32
C GLY A 462 -32.93 -13.90 0.89
N ALA A 463 -34.01 -14.33 1.54
CA ALA A 463 -34.51 -13.68 2.74
C ALA A 463 -33.60 -13.97 3.94
N ASN A 464 -33.35 -12.97 4.79
CA ASN A 464 -32.51 -13.07 5.99
C ASN A 464 -31.08 -13.59 5.72
N SER A 465 -30.54 -13.30 4.54
CA SER A 465 -29.21 -13.77 4.10
C SER A 465 -28.13 -12.69 4.33
N VAL A 466 -26.88 -13.12 4.49
CA VAL A 466 -25.74 -12.24 4.85
C VAL A 466 -24.68 -12.23 3.75
N GLY A 467 -24.46 -11.08 3.13
CA GLY A 467 -23.36 -10.80 2.21
C GLY A 467 -22.00 -10.94 2.89
N GLY A 468 -21.00 -11.40 2.15
CA GLY A 468 -19.64 -11.53 2.67
C GLY A 468 -18.98 -10.16 2.84
N ALA A 469 -18.20 -9.98 3.89
CA ALA A 469 -17.35 -8.78 4.01
C ALA A 469 -16.26 -8.76 2.94
N GLY A 470 -15.82 -7.57 2.51
CA GLY A 470 -14.59 -7.43 1.75
C GLY A 470 -13.37 -7.73 2.61
N GLY A 471 -12.32 -8.30 2.03
CA GLY A 471 -11.06 -8.55 2.74
C GLY A 471 -10.27 -7.27 2.95
N ASP A 472 -9.39 -7.26 3.94
CA ASP A 472 -8.53 -6.11 4.22
C ASP A 472 -7.41 -5.98 3.19
N GLY A 473 -6.96 -4.76 2.93
CA GLY A 473 -5.78 -4.50 2.12
C GLY A 473 -4.50 -4.87 2.86
N GLY A 474 -3.54 -5.44 2.14
CA GLY A 474 -2.23 -5.79 2.70
C GLY A 474 -1.41 -4.55 3.04
N GLY A 475 -0.55 -4.64 4.05
CA GLY A 475 0.34 -3.52 4.38
C GLY A 475 1.50 -3.37 3.38
N GLY A 476 2.03 -2.16 3.24
CA GLY A 476 3.21 -1.90 2.41
C GLY A 476 4.50 -2.49 3.02
N GLY A 477 5.50 -2.66 2.18
CA GLY A 477 6.83 -3.12 2.56
C GLY A 477 7.76 -2.00 3.00
N LEU A 478 8.85 -2.35 3.70
CA LEU A 478 9.89 -1.40 4.07
C LEU A 478 10.80 -1.05 2.89
N GLY A 479 11.20 0.22 2.77
CA GLY A 479 12.20 0.65 1.79
C GLY A 479 13.62 0.20 2.11
N GLY A 480 14.07 0.45 3.34
CA GLY A 480 15.41 0.12 3.82
C GLY A 480 15.44 0.06 5.34
N VAL A 481 16.09 -0.94 5.94
CA VAL A 481 16.07 -1.14 7.41
C VAL A 481 16.96 -0.11 8.13
N VAL A 482 18.18 0.12 7.63
CA VAL A 482 19.16 0.97 8.32
C VAL A 482 19.12 2.42 7.82
N SER A 483 19.33 2.65 6.53
CA SER A 483 19.50 4.01 6.00
C SER A 483 18.91 4.18 4.61
N GLY A 484 18.16 5.25 4.33
CA GLY A 484 17.58 5.57 3.02
C GLY A 484 16.42 4.66 2.60
N GLY A 485 15.75 5.03 1.52
CA GLY A 485 14.70 4.24 0.85
C GLY A 485 13.28 4.80 1.02
N SER A 486 12.33 4.31 0.24
CA SER A 486 10.91 4.68 0.33
C SER A 486 10.08 3.49 0.82
N ALA A 487 9.12 3.73 1.70
CA ALA A 487 8.14 2.69 2.02
C ALA A 487 7.26 2.35 0.81
N GLY A 488 6.69 1.14 0.83
CA GLY A 488 5.59 0.79 -0.03
C GLY A 488 4.26 1.30 0.53
N THR A 489 3.34 1.63 -0.36
CA THR A 489 1.96 2.02 0.01
C THR A 489 1.18 0.82 0.53
N GLY A 490 0.20 1.07 1.39
CA GLY A 490 -0.78 0.06 1.76
C GLY A 490 -1.71 -0.29 0.60
N GLY A 491 -2.20 -1.53 0.58
CA GLY A 491 -3.18 -2.01 -0.39
C GLY A 491 -4.60 -1.54 -0.06
N ALA A 492 -5.46 -1.42 -1.08
CA ALA A 492 -6.86 -1.06 -0.85
C ALA A 492 -7.66 -2.22 -0.23
N GLY A 493 -8.63 -1.92 0.61
CA GLY A 493 -9.59 -2.91 1.10
C GLY A 493 -10.59 -3.34 0.02
N GLY A 494 -11.10 -4.55 0.15
CA GLY A 494 -12.05 -5.16 -0.77
C GLY A 494 -13.48 -4.64 -0.58
N THR A 495 -14.30 -4.74 -1.62
CA THR A 495 -15.71 -4.32 -1.55
C THR A 495 -16.55 -5.37 -0.82
N GLY A 496 -17.46 -4.95 0.04
CA GLY A 496 -18.44 -5.82 0.66
C GLY A 496 -19.46 -6.38 -0.33
N GLY A 497 -19.93 -7.60 -0.06
CA GLY A 497 -20.86 -8.34 -0.91
C GLY A 497 -22.29 -7.80 -0.82
N ALA A 498 -22.94 -7.65 -1.96
CA ALA A 498 -24.32 -7.16 -2.02
C ALA A 498 -25.33 -8.16 -1.43
N SER A 499 -26.46 -7.66 -0.92
CA SER A 499 -27.57 -8.48 -0.43
C SER A 499 -28.88 -8.14 -1.15
N THR A 500 -29.58 -9.18 -1.61
CA THR A 500 -30.90 -9.05 -2.23
C THR A 500 -31.89 -9.97 -1.53
N GLY A 501 -32.99 -9.42 -1.01
CA GLY A 501 -34.01 -10.16 -0.27
C GLY A 501 -34.48 -9.43 0.99
N THR A 502 -35.61 -9.86 1.53
CA THR A 502 -36.19 -9.25 2.74
C THR A 502 -35.33 -9.58 3.96
N GLY A 503 -34.98 -8.59 4.77
CA GLY A 503 -34.19 -8.76 6.00
C GLY A 503 -32.73 -9.16 5.76
N GLY A 504 -32.24 -9.08 4.53
CA GLY A 504 -30.84 -9.40 4.21
C GLY A 504 -29.87 -8.33 4.71
N THR A 505 -28.66 -8.74 5.08
CA THR A 505 -27.55 -7.84 5.43
C THR A 505 -26.48 -7.96 4.36
N ALA A 506 -26.05 -6.87 3.75
CA ALA A 506 -24.88 -6.85 2.87
C ALA A 506 -23.60 -6.84 3.71
N GLY A 507 -22.48 -7.23 3.10
CA GLY A 507 -21.19 -7.25 3.80
C GLY A 507 -20.55 -5.87 3.84
N ASP A 508 -19.76 -5.63 4.88
CA ASP A 508 -18.94 -4.42 5.02
C ASP A 508 -17.76 -4.42 4.05
N GLY A 509 -17.24 -3.25 3.71
CA GLY A 509 -15.98 -3.12 2.97
C GLY A 509 -14.78 -3.38 3.88
N GLY A 510 -13.73 -3.97 3.34
CA GLY A 510 -12.49 -4.24 4.08
C GLY A 510 -11.69 -2.96 4.35
N ALA A 511 -10.89 -2.95 5.41
CA ALA A 511 -9.99 -1.86 5.72
C ALA A 511 -8.86 -1.74 4.68
N GLY A 512 -8.35 -0.54 4.46
CA GLY A 512 -7.12 -0.33 3.71
C GLY A 512 -5.89 -0.70 4.53
N GLY A 513 -4.89 -1.25 3.88
CA GLY A 513 -3.63 -1.64 4.53
C GLY A 513 -2.81 -0.43 4.96
N ASN A 514 -2.02 -0.58 6.01
CA ASN A 514 -1.09 0.45 6.44
C ASN A 514 0.11 0.56 5.48
N ALA A 515 0.68 1.74 5.32
CA ALA A 515 1.95 1.89 4.62
C ALA A 515 3.10 1.17 5.35
N GLY A 516 4.14 0.81 4.61
CA GLY A 516 5.27 0.07 5.17
C GLY A 516 6.01 0.85 6.24
N SER A 517 6.25 0.21 7.38
CA SER A 517 6.95 0.79 8.53
C SER A 517 7.68 -0.29 9.35
N LEU A 518 8.59 0.11 10.23
CA LEU A 518 9.26 -0.82 11.13
C LEU A 518 8.23 -1.47 12.08
N GLY A 519 7.17 -0.76 12.42
CA GLY A 519 6.03 -1.25 13.17
C GLY A 519 5.22 -2.32 12.42
N SER A 520 5.09 -2.21 11.09
CA SER A 520 4.44 -3.28 10.31
C SER A 520 5.31 -4.54 10.27
N VAL A 521 6.63 -4.38 10.11
CA VAL A 521 7.57 -5.53 10.01
C VAL A 521 7.84 -6.20 11.36
N PHE A 522 7.96 -5.45 12.46
CA PHE A 522 8.21 -6.02 13.79
C PHE A 522 6.95 -6.25 14.61
N GLY A 523 5.81 -5.69 14.19
CA GLY A 523 4.50 -5.89 14.80
C GLY A 523 3.67 -7.01 14.17
N SER A 524 4.02 -7.46 12.96
CA SER A 524 3.37 -8.60 12.28
C SER A 524 4.29 -9.83 12.31
N PRO A 525 3.90 -10.92 12.98
CA PRO A 525 4.60 -12.21 12.94
C PRO A 525 4.78 -12.75 11.51
N ASP A 526 3.85 -12.44 10.60
CA ASP A 526 3.84 -12.98 9.23
C ASP A 526 4.86 -12.29 8.32
N GLN A 527 5.03 -10.97 8.44
CA GLN A 527 6.09 -10.25 7.70
C GLN A 527 7.49 -10.63 8.17
N LEU A 528 7.68 -10.76 9.49
CA LEU A 528 8.95 -11.18 10.06
C LEU A 528 9.23 -12.66 9.75
N GLY A 529 8.20 -13.50 9.80
CA GLY A 529 8.23 -14.91 9.41
C GLY A 529 8.67 -15.09 7.96
N ALA A 530 8.03 -14.42 7.00
CA ALA A 530 8.39 -14.50 5.59
C ALA A 530 9.82 -14.00 5.30
N ALA A 531 10.24 -12.90 5.93
CA ALA A 531 11.61 -12.40 5.80
C ALA A 531 12.65 -13.39 6.40
N LEU A 532 12.28 -14.08 7.48
CA LEU A 532 13.13 -15.09 8.11
C LEU A 532 13.12 -16.43 7.36
N THR A 533 12.02 -16.83 6.73
CA THR A 533 11.95 -18.01 5.85
C THR A 533 12.88 -17.83 4.64
N GLN A 534 12.93 -16.63 4.06
CA GLN A 534 13.90 -16.34 2.99
C GLN A 534 15.36 -16.34 3.48
N LEU A 535 15.59 -16.02 4.77
CA LEU A 535 16.91 -16.06 5.39
C LEU A 535 17.28 -17.47 5.90
N SER A 536 16.31 -18.33 6.21
CA SER A 536 16.53 -19.69 6.70
C SER A 536 17.16 -20.56 5.62
N VAL A 537 16.74 -20.39 4.35
CA VAL A 537 17.35 -20.96 3.14
C VAL A 537 18.86 -20.63 3.06
N MET A 538 19.29 -19.46 3.53
CA MET A 538 20.72 -19.09 3.56
C MET A 538 21.50 -19.68 4.76
N SER A 539 20.82 -20.05 5.84
CA SER A 539 21.43 -20.47 7.11
C SER A 539 21.43 -21.98 7.35
N GLY A 540 20.70 -22.74 6.53
CA GLY A 540 20.54 -24.20 6.67
C GLY A 540 19.77 -24.63 7.93
N ARG A 541 19.02 -23.72 8.55
CA ARG A 541 18.14 -24.00 9.69
C ARG A 541 16.74 -24.27 9.19
N SER A 542 16.04 -25.21 9.82
CA SER A 542 14.69 -25.56 9.41
C SER A 542 13.68 -24.45 9.78
N PRO A 543 12.58 -24.30 9.03
CA PRO A 543 11.51 -23.33 9.34
C PRO A 543 10.98 -23.43 10.78
N GLU A 544 10.94 -24.64 11.36
CA GLU A 544 10.42 -24.89 12.72
C GLU A 544 11.33 -24.33 13.83
N GLU A 545 12.65 -24.34 13.63
CA GLU A 545 13.61 -23.74 14.57
C GLU A 545 13.51 -22.21 14.61
N VAL A 546 13.12 -21.62 13.47
CA VAL A 546 12.88 -20.18 13.32
C VAL A 546 11.53 -19.80 13.94
N GLN A 547 10.48 -20.59 13.68
CA GLN A 547 9.14 -20.40 14.27
C GLN A 547 9.17 -20.46 15.81
N ALA A 548 9.91 -21.40 16.39
CA ALA A 548 10.06 -21.52 17.84
C ALA A 548 10.76 -20.30 18.49
N ARG A 549 11.63 -19.60 17.75
CA ARG A 549 12.29 -18.36 18.19
C ARG A 549 11.40 -17.13 18.01
N LEU A 550 10.52 -17.16 17.00
CA LEU A 550 9.49 -16.14 16.78
C LEU A 550 8.45 -16.15 17.90
N ASP A 551 7.98 -17.33 18.30
CA ASP A 551 7.08 -17.47 19.46
C ASP A 551 7.70 -16.91 20.75
N GLU A 552 9.02 -17.02 20.91
CA GLU A 552 9.78 -16.44 22.02
C GLU A 552 9.85 -14.89 21.96
N LEU A 553 9.82 -14.30 20.76
CA LEU A 553 9.78 -12.85 20.54
C LEU A 553 8.36 -12.25 20.71
N THR A 554 7.30 -12.99 20.35
CA THR A 554 5.90 -12.55 20.51
C THR A 554 5.49 -12.34 21.98
N GLY A 555 6.23 -12.94 22.92
CA GLY A 555 6.00 -12.82 24.36
C GLY A 555 6.52 -11.53 25.02
N LEU A 556 7.11 -10.59 24.28
CA LEU A 556 7.66 -9.34 24.82
C LEU A 556 6.61 -8.21 24.82
N PRO A 557 6.07 -7.80 25.99
CA PRO A 557 5.12 -6.69 26.07
C PRO A 557 5.83 -5.35 25.90
N GLY A 558 5.45 -4.56 24.88
CA GLY A 558 5.87 -3.15 24.78
C GLY A 558 6.04 -2.54 23.38
N LEU A 559 5.75 -3.26 22.28
CA LEU A 559 5.98 -2.73 20.93
C LEU A 559 4.78 -1.97 20.33
N ALA A 560 3.55 -2.34 20.71
CA ALA A 560 2.33 -1.66 20.28
C ALA A 560 2.16 -0.33 21.03
N GLY A 561 2.31 0.79 20.31
CA GLY A 561 2.12 2.15 20.85
C GLY A 561 3.39 3.02 20.98
N ASN A 562 4.53 2.56 20.47
CA ASN A 562 5.74 3.38 20.42
C ASN A 562 5.72 4.28 19.17
N PRO A 563 5.92 5.62 19.26
CA PRO A 563 6.03 6.50 18.09
C PRO A 563 7.19 6.13 17.13
N LEU A 564 8.14 5.30 17.58
CA LEU A 564 9.19 4.73 16.72
C LEU A 564 8.68 3.62 15.78
N ALA A 565 7.47 3.09 16.01
CA ALA A 565 6.87 2.06 15.17
C ALA A 565 6.43 2.58 13.78
N ALA A 566 6.10 3.88 13.66
CA ALA A 566 5.70 4.46 12.38
C ALA A 566 6.87 4.82 11.44
N LEU A 567 8.12 4.64 11.89
CA LEU A 567 9.33 5.00 11.14
C LEU A 567 9.69 3.94 10.10
N THR A 568 10.27 4.36 8.98
CA THR A 568 10.66 3.48 7.86
C THR A 568 12.11 3.02 7.91
N SER A 569 12.99 3.75 8.60
CA SER A 569 14.41 3.42 8.76
C SER A 569 15.05 4.22 9.93
N ALA A 570 16.28 3.86 10.31
CA ALA A 570 17.05 4.61 11.30
C ALA A 570 17.69 5.92 10.75
N PHE A 571 18.05 5.97 9.46
CA PHE A 571 18.82 7.08 8.84
C PHE A 571 18.35 7.47 7.41
N GLY A 572 17.59 8.54 7.18
CA GLY A 572 17.06 8.94 5.86
C GLY A 572 16.00 8.01 5.23
N GLY A 573 15.03 8.52 4.47
CA GLY A 573 14.02 7.72 3.74
C GLY A 573 12.67 8.42 3.55
N THR A 574 11.82 8.02 2.60
CA THR A 574 10.49 8.63 2.36
C THR A 574 9.37 7.74 2.87
N GLY A 575 8.34 8.36 3.43
CA GLY A 575 7.11 7.66 3.83
C GLY A 575 6.29 7.22 2.63
N ALA A 576 5.21 6.48 2.88
CA ALA A 576 4.23 6.10 1.87
C ALA A 576 2.80 6.20 2.40
N ASP A 577 1.86 6.28 1.47
CA ASP A 577 0.44 6.45 1.79
C ASP A 577 -0.19 5.13 2.26
N GLY A 578 -1.13 5.24 3.20
CA GLY A 578 -2.01 4.14 3.57
C GLY A 578 -3.01 3.82 2.46
N GLY A 579 -3.45 2.56 2.43
CA GLY A 579 -4.42 2.08 1.45
C GLY A 579 -5.83 2.64 1.70
N ALA A 580 -6.64 2.77 0.64
CA ALA A 580 -8.04 3.16 0.79
C ALA A 580 -8.87 2.02 1.38
N GLY A 581 -9.88 2.34 2.19
CA GLY A 581 -10.89 1.38 2.61
C GLY A 581 -11.81 0.98 1.46
N GLY A 582 -12.29 -0.26 1.49
CA GLY A 582 -13.22 -0.81 0.52
C GLY A 582 -14.65 -0.32 0.72
N THR A 583 -15.46 -0.33 -0.33
CA THR A 583 -16.86 0.10 -0.24
C THR A 583 -17.74 -0.97 0.39
N GLY A 584 -18.72 -0.59 1.19
CA GLY A 584 -19.73 -1.51 1.70
C GLY A 584 -20.68 -2.04 0.62
N GLY A 585 -21.23 -3.23 0.83
CA GLY A 585 -22.13 -3.88 -0.12
C GLY A 585 -23.53 -3.25 -0.11
N ASN A 586 -24.18 -3.20 -1.27
CA ASN A 586 -25.54 -2.67 -1.40
C ASN A 586 -26.59 -3.66 -0.89
N ALA A 587 -27.66 -3.17 -0.27
CA ALA A 587 -28.81 -3.98 0.15
C ALA A 587 -30.09 -3.61 -0.61
N SER A 588 -30.87 -4.61 -1.01
CA SER A 588 -32.19 -4.42 -1.62
C SER A 588 -33.23 -5.37 -1.06
N GLY A 589 -34.36 -4.82 -0.63
CA GLY A 589 -35.44 -5.55 0.03
C GLY A 589 -35.90 -4.86 1.31
N ALA A 590 -37.13 -5.15 1.74
CA ALA A 590 -37.66 -4.61 2.99
C ALA A 590 -36.82 -5.08 4.19
N GLY A 591 -36.47 -4.17 5.09
CA GLY A 591 -35.61 -4.46 6.25
C GLY A 591 -34.16 -4.80 5.90
N GLY A 592 -33.70 -4.50 4.68
CA GLY A 592 -32.32 -4.78 4.26
C GLY A 592 -31.31 -3.83 4.93
N HIS A 593 -30.14 -4.34 5.31
CA HIS A 593 -29.05 -3.53 5.87
C HIS A 593 -27.87 -3.56 4.91
N ALA A 594 -27.47 -2.41 4.37
CA ALA A 594 -26.27 -2.31 3.53
C ALA A 594 -25.01 -2.29 4.42
N GLY A 595 -23.88 -2.68 3.85
CA GLY A 595 -22.62 -2.75 4.58
C GLY A 595 -21.97 -1.38 4.75
N ASP A 596 -21.24 -1.21 5.84
CA ASP A 596 -20.42 -0.04 6.10
C ASP A 596 -19.16 -0.05 5.21
N GLY A 597 -18.60 1.12 4.92
CA GLY A 597 -17.34 1.27 4.22
C GLY A 597 -16.15 1.00 5.15
N GLY A 598 -15.12 0.36 4.62
CA GLY A 598 -13.90 0.04 5.36
C GLY A 598 -13.09 1.29 5.72
N HIS A 599 -12.28 1.21 6.77
CA HIS A 599 -11.43 2.33 7.18
C HIS A 599 -10.19 2.45 6.29
N GLY A 600 -9.69 3.66 6.05
CA GLY A 600 -8.42 3.87 5.35
C GLY A 600 -7.24 3.50 6.25
N GLY A 601 -6.17 2.98 5.64
CA GLY A 601 -4.95 2.62 6.35
C GLY A 601 -4.11 3.84 6.74
N ASP A 602 -3.24 3.68 7.72
CA ASP A 602 -2.33 4.73 8.18
C ASP A 602 -1.14 4.91 7.22
N GLY A 603 -0.72 6.16 6.99
CA GLY A 603 0.51 6.48 6.28
C GLY A 603 1.75 6.27 7.14
N SER A 604 2.92 6.09 6.52
CA SER A 604 4.19 5.88 7.23
C SER A 604 5.16 7.06 7.10
N GLY A 605 6.00 7.24 8.12
CA GLY A 605 6.92 8.38 8.23
C GLY A 605 8.25 8.13 7.52
N GLY A 606 9.06 9.18 7.38
CA GLY A 606 10.47 9.03 7.01
C GLY A 606 11.32 8.43 8.15
N SER A 607 12.64 8.66 8.12
CA SER A 607 13.54 8.12 9.17
C SER A 607 13.55 8.90 10.49
N LEU A 608 14.11 8.27 11.53
CA LEU A 608 14.37 8.89 12.85
C LEU A 608 15.18 10.20 12.79
N LEU A 609 16.26 10.25 11.98
CA LEU A 609 17.18 11.40 11.89
C LEU A 609 16.83 12.41 10.78
N GLY A 610 15.65 12.25 10.19
CA GLY A 610 15.12 13.14 9.17
C GLY A 610 15.17 12.57 7.76
N SER A 611 14.25 13.03 6.93
CA SER A 611 14.10 12.72 5.51
C SER A 611 14.04 14.00 4.69
N SER A 612 14.42 13.92 3.41
CA SER A 612 14.14 14.98 2.42
C SER A 612 12.85 14.72 1.62
N GLY A 613 12.12 13.64 1.91
CA GLY A 613 10.92 13.24 1.17
C GLY A 613 9.63 13.41 1.96
N MET A 614 8.53 13.49 1.22
CA MET A 614 7.20 13.72 1.77
C MET A 614 6.77 12.58 2.73
N PRO A 615 6.17 12.90 3.88
CA PRO A 615 5.53 11.92 4.75
C PRO A 615 4.31 11.28 4.07
N GLY A 616 4.01 10.03 4.44
CA GLY A 616 2.83 9.33 3.97
C GLY A 616 1.53 9.94 4.47
N THR A 617 0.54 10.05 3.60
CA THR A 617 -0.83 10.42 3.95
C THR A 617 -1.64 9.19 4.39
N GLY A 618 -2.66 9.42 5.21
CA GLY A 618 -3.63 8.38 5.53
C GLY A 618 -4.51 8.06 4.33
N GLY A 619 -4.89 6.79 4.19
CA GLY A 619 -5.80 6.33 3.14
C GLY A 619 -7.22 6.88 3.32
N ARG A 620 -7.95 7.02 2.22
CA ARG A 620 -9.37 7.42 2.25
C ARG A 620 -10.22 6.28 2.84
N GLY A 621 -11.21 6.58 3.67
CA GLY A 621 -12.23 5.62 4.07
C GLY A 621 -13.15 5.24 2.91
N GLY A 622 -13.58 3.98 2.88
CA GLY A 622 -14.48 3.45 1.86
C GLY A 622 -15.90 4.00 1.98
N ASP A 623 -16.62 4.05 0.87
CA ASP A 623 -18.00 4.54 0.85
C ASP A 623 -18.96 3.44 1.36
N GLY A 624 -20.00 3.82 2.10
CA GLY A 624 -21.03 2.90 2.59
C GLY A 624 -21.96 2.42 1.47
N GLY A 625 -22.50 1.21 1.60
CA GLY A 625 -23.39 0.62 0.62
C GLY A 625 -24.77 1.29 0.61
N GLY A 626 -25.39 1.40 -0.57
CA GLY A 626 -26.75 1.91 -0.72
C GLY A 626 -27.81 0.89 -0.30
N ALA A 627 -28.96 1.38 0.17
CA ALA A 627 -30.10 0.55 0.55
C ALA A 627 -31.38 0.92 -0.21
N SER A 628 -32.21 -0.08 -0.50
CA SER A 628 -33.53 0.11 -1.11
C SER A 628 -34.61 -0.75 -0.47
N GLY A 629 -35.74 -0.12 -0.12
CA GLY A 629 -36.90 -0.79 0.48
C GLY A 629 -37.34 -0.16 1.80
N THR A 630 -38.55 -0.52 2.24
CA THR A 630 -39.10 -0.05 3.52
C THR A 630 -38.29 -0.60 4.69
N ASP A 631 -38.02 0.22 5.70
CA ASP A 631 -37.23 -0.12 6.89
C ASP A 631 -35.79 -0.59 6.58
N ALA A 632 -35.30 -0.34 5.36
CA ALA A 632 -33.92 -0.65 5.00
C ALA A 632 -32.96 0.46 5.46
N LEU A 633 -31.72 0.09 5.80
CA LEU A 633 -30.68 1.00 6.28
C LEU A 633 -29.47 0.93 5.35
N ALA A 634 -29.05 2.07 4.80
CA ALA A 634 -27.81 2.19 4.06
C ALA A 634 -26.61 2.22 5.02
N GLY A 635 -25.45 1.80 4.52
CA GLY A 635 -24.23 1.70 5.30
C GLY A 635 -23.52 3.04 5.45
N ASN A 636 -22.77 3.17 6.52
CA ASN A 636 -21.96 4.34 6.83
C ASN A 636 -20.68 4.35 6.01
N GLY A 637 -20.14 5.53 5.73
CA GLY A 637 -18.80 5.66 5.19
C GLY A 637 -17.74 5.34 6.24
N GLY A 638 -16.64 4.72 5.80
CA GLY A 638 -15.50 4.41 6.66
C GLY A 638 -14.68 5.63 7.03
N ASN A 639 -13.94 5.55 8.14
CA ASN A 639 -13.04 6.61 8.56
C ASN A 639 -11.78 6.67 7.68
N GLY A 640 -11.25 7.86 7.45
CA GLY A 640 -9.94 8.03 6.84
C GLY A 640 -8.81 7.63 7.80
N GLY A 641 -7.72 7.09 7.24
CA GLY A 641 -6.53 6.71 8.00
C GLY A 641 -5.72 7.91 8.47
N ASN A 642 -4.83 7.71 9.43
CA ASN A 642 -4.00 8.78 9.96
C ASN A 642 -2.79 9.06 9.05
N GLY A 643 -2.40 10.32 8.99
CA GLY A 643 -1.16 10.75 8.36
C GLY A 643 0.06 10.41 9.21
N ALA A 644 1.19 10.19 8.55
CA ALA A 644 2.41 9.78 9.20
C ALA A 644 3.04 10.88 10.06
N SER A 645 3.56 10.54 11.24
CA SER A 645 4.46 11.44 11.95
C SER A 645 5.83 11.52 11.27
N ALA A 646 6.39 12.72 11.22
CA ALA A 646 7.77 12.94 10.83
C ALA A 646 8.77 12.31 11.81
N GLY A 647 10.04 12.23 11.38
CA GLY A 647 11.15 11.85 12.24
C GLY A 647 11.42 12.85 13.37
N LEU A 648 12.25 12.49 14.34
CA LEU A 648 12.56 13.32 15.51
C LEU A 648 13.24 14.65 15.12
N PHE A 649 14.11 14.63 14.11
CA PHE A 649 15.00 15.76 13.82
C PHE A 649 14.59 16.67 12.66
N SER A 650 13.92 16.15 11.62
CA SER A 650 13.51 16.92 10.45
C SER A 650 12.34 16.25 9.72
N GLY A 651 11.52 17.05 9.03
CA GLY A 651 10.40 16.60 8.20
C GLY A 651 9.04 17.10 8.69
N ASP A 652 8.11 17.21 7.75
CA ASP A 652 6.70 17.53 8.01
C ASP A 652 5.90 16.27 8.30
N GLY A 653 4.78 16.41 9.00
CA GLY A 653 3.82 15.35 9.21
C GLY A 653 2.87 15.17 8.02
N GLY A 654 2.47 13.94 7.77
CA GLY A 654 1.56 13.58 6.68
C GLY A 654 0.12 13.98 6.96
N ASN A 655 -0.67 14.20 5.91
CA ASN A 655 -2.08 14.54 6.07
C ASN A 655 -2.90 13.29 6.42
N GLY A 656 -3.94 13.46 7.23
CA GLY A 656 -4.95 12.43 7.43
C GLY A 656 -5.77 12.18 6.17
N GLY A 657 -6.25 10.96 6.00
CA GLY A 657 -7.11 10.55 4.90
C GLY A 657 -8.53 11.07 5.06
N ASN A 658 -9.24 11.23 3.95
CA ASN A 658 -10.63 11.67 3.99
C ASN A 658 -11.55 10.52 4.41
N GLY A 659 -12.64 10.82 5.12
CA GLY A 659 -13.71 9.86 5.38
C GLY A 659 -14.49 9.50 4.12
N GLY A 660 -15.04 8.29 4.08
CA GLY A 660 -15.91 7.80 3.01
C GLY A 660 -17.31 8.37 3.08
N THR A 661 -18.02 8.38 1.96
CA THR A 661 -19.41 8.84 1.92
C THR A 661 -20.36 7.79 2.47
N GLY A 662 -21.42 8.19 3.16
CA GLY A 662 -22.50 7.30 3.54
C GLY A 662 -23.33 6.88 2.32
N GLY A 663 -23.92 5.68 2.38
CA GLY A 663 -24.70 5.12 1.29
C GLY A 663 -26.08 5.76 1.15
N ASP A 664 -26.61 5.78 -0.08
CA ASP A 664 -27.92 6.36 -0.38
C ASP A 664 -29.07 5.41 -0.03
N GLY A 665 -30.19 5.98 0.41
CA GLY A 665 -31.45 5.29 0.70
C GLY A 665 -32.54 5.56 -0.35
N THR A 666 -33.16 4.51 -0.88
CA THR A 666 -34.31 4.64 -1.79
C THR A 666 -35.53 3.82 -1.34
N GLY A 667 -36.73 4.23 -1.76
CA GLY A 667 -37.96 3.49 -1.44
C GLY A 667 -38.32 3.46 0.06
N GLY A 668 -38.01 4.55 0.79
CA GLY A 668 -38.21 4.65 2.24
C GLY A 668 -37.03 4.20 3.11
N ALA A 669 -35.92 3.78 2.50
CA ALA A 669 -34.71 3.40 3.22
C ALA A 669 -34.02 4.62 3.86
N ALA A 670 -33.46 4.44 5.05
CA ALA A 670 -32.58 5.41 5.68
C ALA A 670 -31.20 5.40 5.00
N ALA A 671 -30.59 6.56 4.88
CA ALA A 671 -29.27 6.75 4.31
C ALA A 671 -28.18 6.73 5.39
N GLY A 672 -26.96 6.38 4.99
CA GLY A 672 -25.82 6.19 5.88
C GLY A 672 -25.12 7.50 6.24
N TYR A 673 -24.43 7.50 7.38
CA TYR A 673 -23.60 8.62 7.81
C TYR A 673 -22.27 8.66 7.04
N GLY A 674 -21.73 9.85 6.81
CA GLY A 674 -20.37 10.00 6.29
C GLY A 674 -19.32 9.65 7.35
N GLY A 675 -18.21 9.04 6.92
CA GLY A 675 -17.11 8.66 7.80
C GLY A 675 -16.27 9.84 8.26
N ALA A 676 -15.56 9.70 9.39
CA ALA A 676 -14.69 10.76 9.88
C ALA A 676 -13.39 10.86 9.05
N GLY A 677 -12.82 12.06 8.94
CA GLY A 677 -11.48 12.24 8.42
C GLY A 677 -10.42 11.79 9.43
N GLY A 678 -9.31 11.27 8.94
CA GLY A 678 -8.19 10.82 9.77
C GLY A 678 -7.36 11.97 10.33
N ALA A 679 -6.60 11.71 11.39
CA ALA A 679 -5.73 12.73 11.99
C ALA A 679 -4.50 13.00 11.11
N GLY A 680 -4.03 14.25 11.08
CA GLY A 680 -2.71 14.57 10.55
C GLY A 680 -1.59 14.05 11.45
N GLY A 681 -0.42 13.80 10.87
CA GLY A 681 0.76 13.32 11.58
C GLY A 681 1.57 14.46 12.21
N ALA A 682 2.27 14.19 13.30
CA ALA A 682 3.12 15.18 13.95
C ALA A 682 4.32 15.58 13.08
N GLY A 683 4.69 16.86 13.09
CA GLY A 683 5.94 17.35 12.50
C GLY A 683 7.13 17.04 13.39
N SER A 684 8.34 17.11 12.84
CA SER A 684 9.57 16.87 13.61
C SER A 684 9.76 17.88 14.73
N PHE A 685 10.63 17.54 15.71
CA PHE A 685 11.04 18.47 16.75
C PHE A 685 11.76 19.64 16.06
N PHE A 686 12.99 19.57 15.59
CA PHE A 686 13.72 20.82 15.31
C PHE A 686 13.18 21.76 14.19
N ASN A 687 12.52 21.24 13.13
CA ASN A 687 12.07 22.10 12.02
C ASN A 687 10.80 21.65 11.26
N GLY A 688 9.97 20.77 11.83
CA GLY A 688 8.84 20.18 11.10
C GLY A 688 7.52 20.91 11.28
N THR A 689 6.71 20.95 10.23
CA THR A 689 5.29 21.31 10.32
C THR A 689 4.42 20.08 10.56
N GLY A 690 3.36 20.20 11.36
CA GLY A 690 2.39 19.11 11.50
C GLY A 690 1.51 18.95 10.25
N GLY A 691 1.02 17.74 10.01
CA GLY A 691 0.12 17.43 8.89
C GLY A 691 -1.32 17.86 9.16
N ASN A 692 -2.07 18.12 8.09
CA ASN A 692 -3.48 18.49 8.18
C ASN A 692 -4.34 17.27 8.50
N GLY A 693 -5.46 17.46 9.20
CA GLY A 693 -6.48 16.44 9.31
C GLY A 693 -7.21 16.22 7.98
N GLY A 694 -7.67 15.00 7.73
CA GLY A 694 -8.47 14.67 6.55
C GLY A 694 -9.89 15.23 6.64
N THR A 695 -10.56 15.40 5.50
CA THR A 695 -11.95 15.86 5.52
C THR A 695 -12.91 14.74 5.92
N GLY A 696 -14.00 15.06 6.62
CA GLY A 696 -15.09 14.10 6.82
C GLY A 696 -15.79 13.78 5.50
N GLY A 697 -16.35 12.58 5.39
CA GLY A 697 -17.12 12.13 4.24
C GLY A 697 -18.54 12.68 4.24
N ALA A 698 -19.17 12.76 3.06
CA ALA A 698 -20.54 13.22 2.96
C ALA A 698 -21.54 12.17 3.47
N GLY A 699 -22.66 12.59 4.06
CA GLY A 699 -23.78 11.69 4.36
C GLY A 699 -24.55 11.31 3.10
N GLY A 700 -25.17 10.13 3.10
CA GLY A 700 -25.99 9.64 1.98
C GLY A 700 -27.35 10.35 1.88
N GLY A 701 -27.86 10.48 0.66
CA GLY A 701 -29.19 11.02 0.40
C GLY A 701 -30.30 9.99 0.59
N SER A 702 -31.53 10.44 0.89
CA SER A 702 -32.68 9.53 0.97
C SER A 702 -33.92 10.06 0.24
N ASN A 703 -34.68 9.13 -0.35
CA ASN A 703 -36.00 9.37 -0.94
C ASN A 703 -37.10 8.82 -0.02
N GLY A 704 -37.59 9.65 0.89
CA GLY A 704 -38.65 9.30 1.86
C GLY A 704 -38.18 8.60 3.14
N GLY A 705 -36.86 8.52 3.40
CA GLY A 705 -36.26 7.96 4.61
C GLY A 705 -35.56 9.02 5.49
N VAL A 706 -34.79 8.56 6.47
CA VAL A 706 -33.88 9.43 7.25
C VAL A 706 -32.61 9.64 6.43
N VAL A 707 -32.17 10.88 6.30
CA VAL A 707 -30.94 11.24 5.56
C VAL A 707 -29.68 11.07 6.40
N GLY A 708 -28.56 10.83 5.72
CA GLY A 708 -27.24 10.72 6.32
C GLY A 708 -26.67 12.07 6.72
N GLN A 709 -25.99 12.12 7.87
CA GLN A 709 -25.23 13.31 8.28
C GLN A 709 -23.80 13.23 7.75
N GLY A 710 -23.16 14.37 7.53
CA GLY A 710 -21.76 14.44 7.17
C GLY A 710 -20.84 14.00 8.32
N GLY A 711 -19.73 13.36 7.98
CA GLY A 711 -18.70 12.94 8.93
C GLY A 711 -17.87 14.11 9.45
N ALA A 712 -17.28 13.93 10.64
CA ALA A 712 -16.40 14.96 11.21
C ALA A 712 -15.07 15.03 10.47
N GLY A 713 -14.49 16.23 10.34
CA GLY A 713 -13.12 16.39 9.88
C GLY A 713 -12.12 15.87 10.91
N GLY A 714 -10.97 15.39 10.43
CA GLY A 714 -9.88 14.91 11.27
C GLY A 714 -9.11 16.05 11.92
N SER A 715 -8.47 15.77 13.06
CA SER A 715 -7.62 16.75 13.73
C SER A 715 -6.32 16.98 12.96
N GLY A 716 -5.87 18.23 12.85
CA GLY A 716 -4.49 18.52 12.46
C GLY A 716 -3.51 18.12 13.57
N ALA A 717 -2.21 18.18 13.28
CA ALA A 717 -1.17 17.88 14.25
C ALA A 717 -0.17 19.03 14.42
N ALA A 718 0.63 18.94 15.50
CA ALA A 718 1.65 19.93 15.82
C ALA A 718 3.02 19.54 15.26
N GLY A 719 3.84 20.55 14.98
CA GLY A 719 5.30 20.49 14.90
C GLY A 719 5.88 21.74 15.55
N ILE A 720 7.17 21.77 15.90
CA ILE A 720 7.81 22.99 16.47
C ILE A 720 8.60 23.78 15.40
N GLY A 721 8.27 23.56 14.12
CA GLY A 721 8.95 24.14 12.96
C GLY A 721 9.27 25.62 13.11
N GLY A 722 10.52 26.01 12.84
CA GLY A 722 10.99 27.38 12.93
C GLY A 722 11.46 27.86 14.32
N PHE A 723 11.26 27.15 15.44
CA PHE A 723 11.71 27.63 16.76
C PHE A 723 13.22 27.94 16.82
N PHE A 724 14.06 27.07 16.22
CA PHE A 724 15.51 27.25 16.21
C PHE A 724 16.02 28.14 15.07
N ASP A 725 15.38 28.12 13.90
CA ASP A 725 15.65 29.08 12.81
C ASP A 725 15.31 30.52 13.24
N GLY A 726 14.31 30.64 14.11
CA GLY A 726 13.90 31.85 14.78
C GLY A 726 14.86 32.33 15.87
N LEU A 727 15.78 31.51 16.38
CA LEU A 727 16.69 31.91 17.45
C LEU A 727 17.61 33.06 17.00
N GLY A 728 17.96 33.11 15.71
CA GLY A 728 18.68 34.24 15.11
C GLY A 728 17.85 35.52 15.02
N ASN A 729 16.53 35.42 14.82
CA ASN A 729 15.62 36.56 14.91
C ASN A 729 15.39 36.99 16.36
N ILE A 730 15.15 36.04 17.28
CA ILE A 730 14.97 36.28 18.71
C ILE A 730 16.22 36.94 19.32
N ALA A 731 17.43 36.48 18.95
CA ALA A 731 18.69 37.08 19.40
C ALA A 731 18.92 38.50 18.87
N ASN A 732 18.25 38.89 17.77
CA ASN A 732 18.30 40.23 17.19
C ASN A 732 17.01 41.06 17.47
N GLY A 733 16.12 40.60 18.37
CA GLY A 733 14.88 41.28 18.73
C GLY A 733 13.73 41.17 17.70
N GLY A 734 13.84 40.30 16.71
CA GLY A 734 12.79 39.95 15.76
C GLY A 734 11.77 38.96 16.33
N THR A 735 10.55 38.97 15.77
CA THR A 735 9.46 38.06 16.16
C THR A 735 9.81 36.60 15.86
N PRO A 736 9.56 35.65 16.78
CA PRO A 736 9.71 34.22 16.51
C PRO A 736 8.87 33.83 15.28
N PRO A 737 9.38 33.01 14.35
CA PRO A 737 8.57 32.47 13.27
C PRO A 737 7.45 31.60 13.86
N PRO A 738 6.27 31.58 13.23
CA PRO A 738 5.16 30.74 13.67
C PRO A 738 5.57 29.27 13.63
N LEU A 739 5.16 28.51 14.65
CA LEU A 739 5.41 27.07 14.72
C LEU A 739 4.73 26.39 13.52
N GLY A 740 5.45 25.51 12.84
CA GLY A 740 4.92 24.74 11.71
C GLY A 740 3.79 23.81 12.13
N THR A 741 2.55 24.03 11.68
CA THR A 741 1.38 23.36 12.26
C THR A 741 0.35 22.97 11.21
N GLY A 742 -0.29 21.82 11.42
CA GLY A 742 -1.32 21.29 10.55
C GLY A 742 -2.70 21.83 10.91
N GLY A 743 -3.45 22.24 9.89
CA GLY A 743 -4.85 22.64 10.00
C GLY A 743 -5.77 21.46 10.29
N GLY A 744 -6.91 21.74 10.92
CA GLY A 744 -7.96 20.74 11.03
C GLY A 744 -8.63 20.45 9.69
N GLY A 745 -9.05 19.21 9.46
CA GLY A 745 -9.77 18.83 8.25
C GLY A 745 -11.18 19.39 8.20
N GLY A 746 -11.72 19.66 7.01
CA GLY A 746 -13.10 20.10 6.86
C GLY A 746 -14.12 19.01 7.26
N GLY A 747 -15.29 19.40 7.76
CA GLY A 747 -16.40 18.48 7.95
C GLY A 747 -17.04 18.06 6.62
N GLY A 748 -17.58 16.84 6.56
CA GLY A 748 -18.26 16.33 5.37
C GLY A 748 -19.64 16.95 5.17
N GLY A 749 -20.14 16.99 3.93
CA GLY A 749 -21.48 17.50 3.63
C GLY A 749 -22.59 16.58 4.17
N GLY A 750 -23.76 17.12 4.49
CA GLY A 750 -24.94 16.32 4.79
C GLY A 750 -25.63 15.78 3.54
N GLY A 751 -26.34 14.66 3.65
CA GLY A 751 -27.06 14.04 2.54
C GLY A 751 -28.36 14.75 2.15
N ALA A 752 -28.74 14.67 0.88
CA ALA A 752 -29.97 15.30 0.40
C ALA A 752 -31.23 14.52 0.81
N GLY A 753 -32.28 15.20 1.24
CA GLY A 753 -33.57 14.61 1.61
C GLY A 753 -34.68 15.03 0.66
N ASN A 754 -35.34 14.05 0.04
CA ASN A 754 -36.57 14.30 -0.73
C ASN A 754 -37.81 14.12 0.16
N ALA A 755 -38.65 15.16 0.24
CA ALA A 755 -39.81 15.26 1.13
C ALA A 755 -39.49 15.12 2.64
N GLY A 756 -38.23 15.35 3.03
CA GLY A 756 -37.72 15.26 4.40
C GLY A 756 -36.65 16.31 4.69
N THR A 757 -36.15 16.36 5.93
CA THR A 757 -35.04 17.26 6.27
C THR A 757 -33.76 16.75 5.62
N GLY A 758 -32.97 17.59 4.97
CA GLY A 758 -31.61 17.29 4.54
C GLY A 758 -30.67 17.08 5.73
N GLY A 759 -29.60 16.31 5.54
CA GLY A 759 -28.68 15.93 6.60
C GLY A 759 -27.85 17.12 7.03
N ASN A 760 -27.44 17.20 8.29
CA ASN A 760 -26.52 18.23 8.72
C ASN A 760 -25.12 17.92 8.19
N GLY A 761 -24.36 18.98 7.92
CA GLY A 761 -22.93 18.86 7.66
C GLY A 761 -22.18 18.43 8.92
N GLY A 762 -21.11 17.68 8.74
CA GLY A 762 -20.23 17.26 9.81
C GLY A 762 -19.42 18.42 10.39
N ALA A 763 -19.00 18.29 11.63
CA ALA A 763 -18.13 19.29 12.25
C ALA A 763 -16.75 19.31 11.59
N GLY A 764 -16.12 20.47 11.51
CA GLY A 764 -14.70 20.56 11.18
C GLY A 764 -13.84 19.89 12.25
N GLY A 765 -12.67 19.41 11.85
CA GLY A 765 -11.68 18.84 12.75
C GLY A 765 -10.84 19.90 13.43
N ALA A 766 -10.39 19.63 14.67
CA ALA A 766 -9.63 20.61 15.45
C ALA A 766 -8.25 20.90 14.83
N GLY A 767 -7.85 22.17 14.80
CA GLY A 767 -6.46 22.57 14.56
C GLY A 767 -5.69 22.62 15.88
N VAL A 768 -4.41 22.25 15.92
CA VAL A 768 -3.63 22.26 17.19
C VAL A 768 -3.03 23.62 17.50
N GLN A 769 -2.51 24.30 16.47
CA GLN A 769 -1.96 25.66 16.48
C GLN A 769 -2.16 26.33 15.10
N SER A 770 -3.03 25.75 14.28
CA SER A 770 -3.49 26.25 12.98
C SER A 770 -5.01 26.39 13.02
N ALA A 771 -5.60 27.00 11.99
CA ALA A 771 -7.03 27.22 11.92
C ALA A 771 -7.79 25.90 12.10
N GLY A 772 -8.90 25.98 12.86
CA GLY A 772 -9.84 24.87 12.92
C GLY A 772 -10.41 24.57 11.54
N GLY A 773 -10.73 23.31 11.28
CA GLY A 773 -11.39 22.90 10.05
C GLY A 773 -12.75 23.59 9.88
N GLN A 774 -13.13 23.84 8.63
CA GLN A 774 -14.47 24.36 8.32
C GLN A 774 -15.53 23.29 8.60
N GLY A 775 -16.71 23.67 9.06
CA GLY A 775 -17.85 22.76 9.11
C GLY A 775 -18.33 22.39 7.70
N GLY A 776 -18.88 21.18 7.55
CA GLY A 776 -19.43 20.71 6.29
C GLY A 776 -20.75 21.41 5.93
N THR A 777 -21.11 21.42 4.64
CA THR A 777 -22.39 22.00 4.20
C THR A 777 -23.55 21.09 4.56
N GLY A 778 -24.69 21.64 5.00
CA GLY A 778 -25.92 20.86 5.14
C GLY A 778 -26.42 20.34 3.79
N GLY A 779 -27.10 19.20 3.81
CA GLY A 779 -27.72 18.57 2.64
C GLY A 779 -29.00 19.29 2.22
N ALA A 780 -29.33 19.22 0.93
CA ALA A 780 -30.52 19.87 0.41
C ALA A 780 -31.82 19.22 0.92
N GLY A 781 -32.87 20.02 1.14
CA GLY A 781 -34.24 19.56 1.33
C GLY A 781 -35.05 19.82 0.05
N ILE A 782 -35.68 18.79 -0.51
CA ILE A 782 -36.39 18.83 -1.79
C ILE A 782 -37.89 18.58 -1.55
N ASP A 783 -38.76 19.19 -2.37
CA ASP A 783 -40.22 18.96 -2.40
C ASP A 783 -40.94 19.14 -1.05
N GLY A 784 -40.78 20.31 -0.43
CA GLY A 784 -41.36 20.64 0.89
C GLY A 784 -40.46 20.27 2.07
N GLY A 785 -39.26 19.75 1.82
CA GLY A 785 -38.25 19.43 2.83
C GLY A 785 -37.47 20.66 3.34
N THR A 786 -36.85 20.53 4.52
CA THR A 786 -35.95 21.57 5.06
C THR A 786 -34.50 21.19 4.77
N GLY A 787 -33.67 22.09 4.24
CA GLY A 787 -32.23 21.86 4.15
C GLY A 787 -31.62 21.59 5.53
N GLY A 788 -30.57 20.77 5.57
CA GLY A 788 -29.87 20.43 6.81
C GLY A 788 -29.00 21.58 7.32
N THR A 789 -28.65 21.54 8.60
CA THR A 789 -27.78 22.58 9.18
C THR A 789 -26.36 22.42 8.69
N GLY A 790 -25.65 23.51 8.46
CA GLY A 790 -24.20 23.46 8.28
C GLY A 790 -23.51 22.94 9.54
N GLY A 791 -22.40 22.24 9.36
CA GLY A 791 -21.60 21.72 10.46
C GLY A 791 -20.90 22.82 11.25
N ALA A 792 -20.59 22.55 12.51
CA ALA A 792 -19.81 23.49 13.31
C ALA A 792 -18.38 23.60 12.79
N GLY A 793 -17.85 24.82 12.73
CA GLY A 793 -16.42 25.06 12.57
C GLY A 793 -15.66 24.57 13.80
N ALA A 794 -14.46 24.05 13.58
CA ALA A 794 -13.68 23.47 14.66
C ALA A 794 -12.97 24.52 15.52
N LYS A 795 -12.60 24.14 16.73
CA LYS A 795 -11.75 24.99 17.57
C LYS A 795 -10.38 25.21 16.91
N GLY A 796 -9.88 26.44 17.03
CA GLY A 796 -8.48 26.76 16.78
C GLY A 796 -7.59 26.23 17.92
N GLY A 797 -6.27 26.30 17.71
CA GLY A 797 -5.28 25.62 18.53
C GLY A 797 -5.21 25.93 20.03
N LEU A 798 -4.89 24.94 20.88
CA LEU A 798 -4.89 25.03 22.37
C LEU A 798 -3.58 25.52 23.01
N LEU A 799 -2.48 25.59 22.26
CA LEU A 799 -1.18 25.97 22.82
C LEU A 799 -0.93 27.49 22.67
N PRO A 800 -0.42 28.18 23.71
CA PRO A 800 -0.11 29.60 23.63
C PRO A 800 1.00 29.83 22.57
N ALA A 801 0.63 30.33 21.40
CA ALA A 801 1.60 30.75 20.41
C ALA A 801 2.39 31.94 20.96
N ILE A 802 3.72 31.88 20.88
CA ILE A 802 4.62 32.98 21.28
C ILE A 802 4.48 34.18 20.31
N GLY A 803 3.76 34.02 19.19
CA GLY A 803 3.43 35.10 18.27
C GLY A 803 2.05 34.96 17.64
N GLY A 804 1.08 35.76 18.10
CA GLY A 804 -0.22 35.96 17.45
C GLY A 804 -1.17 34.75 17.53
N GLY A 805 -2.46 35.01 17.73
CA GLY A 805 -3.41 33.94 17.93
C GLY A 805 -3.89 33.23 16.67
N VAL A 806 -4.61 32.12 16.87
CA VAL A 806 -5.06 31.22 15.80
C VAL A 806 -6.58 31.28 15.66
N ALA A 807 -7.07 31.48 14.43
CA ALA A 807 -8.51 31.62 14.18
C ALA A 807 -9.28 30.30 14.39
N GLY A 808 -10.51 30.40 14.87
CA GLY A 808 -11.45 29.28 14.85
C GLY A 808 -11.87 28.94 13.42
N GLY A 809 -12.24 27.68 13.17
CA GLY A 809 -12.75 27.26 11.86
C GLY A 809 -14.11 27.91 11.54
N THR A 810 -14.41 28.16 10.27
CA THR A 810 -15.72 28.70 9.90
C THR A 810 -16.82 27.63 10.00
N GLY A 811 -18.03 28.04 10.38
CA GLY A 811 -19.20 27.18 10.27
C GLY A 811 -19.50 26.82 8.82
N GLY A 812 -20.04 25.62 8.59
CA GLY A 812 -20.48 25.20 7.26
C GLY A 812 -21.77 25.89 6.83
N ASN A 813 -22.01 25.96 5.52
CA ASN A 813 -23.26 26.56 5.03
C ASN A 813 -24.46 25.62 5.26
N GLY A 814 -25.65 26.18 5.47
CA GLY A 814 -26.89 25.41 5.49
C GLY A 814 -27.23 24.84 4.10
N GLY A 815 -27.94 23.72 4.07
CA GLY A 815 -28.35 23.07 2.83
C GLY A 815 -29.45 23.83 2.08
N ALA A 816 -29.48 23.71 0.76
CA ALA A 816 -30.50 24.40 -0.04
C ALA A 816 -31.91 23.83 0.21
N GLY A 817 -32.94 24.67 0.16
CA GLY A 817 -34.33 24.24 0.06
C GLY A 817 -34.80 24.36 -1.39
N ILE A 818 -35.15 23.26 -2.04
CA ILE A 818 -35.47 23.22 -3.48
C ILE A 818 -36.95 22.89 -3.65
N GLY A 819 -37.68 23.74 -4.38
CA GLY A 819 -39.11 23.57 -4.66
C GLY A 819 -40.03 24.33 -3.69
N SER A 820 -41.31 24.42 -4.07
CA SER A 820 -42.31 25.18 -3.32
C SER A 820 -42.55 24.60 -1.93
N GLY A 821 -42.45 25.42 -0.89
CA GLY A 821 -42.67 25.01 0.49
C GLY A 821 -41.43 24.44 1.18
N SER A 822 -40.30 24.29 0.47
CA SER A 822 -39.02 23.90 1.04
C SER A 822 -38.34 25.10 1.74
N THR A 823 -37.59 24.84 2.82
CA THR A 823 -36.82 25.89 3.53
C THR A 823 -35.33 25.57 3.49
N GLY A 824 -34.46 26.53 3.20
CA GLY A 824 -33.02 26.37 3.35
C GLY A 824 -32.64 26.08 4.80
N GLY A 825 -31.57 25.31 4.99
CA GLY A 825 -31.05 24.97 6.30
C GLY A 825 -30.28 26.11 6.95
N THR A 826 -30.07 26.02 8.27
CA THR A 826 -29.29 27.04 8.99
C THR A 826 -27.81 26.87 8.75
N GLY A 827 -27.04 27.95 8.69
CA GLY A 827 -25.59 27.91 8.73
C GLY A 827 -25.08 27.34 10.06
N GLY A 828 -23.92 26.72 10.02
CA GLY A 828 -23.24 26.16 11.18
C GLY A 828 -22.57 27.22 12.04
N THR A 829 -22.34 26.91 13.31
CA THR A 829 -21.65 27.82 14.22
C THR A 829 -20.17 27.91 13.87
N GLY A 830 -19.58 29.11 13.99
CA GLY A 830 -18.14 29.27 13.92
C GLY A 830 -17.43 28.61 15.10
N GLY A 831 -16.18 28.20 14.87
CA GLY A 831 -15.35 27.54 15.86
C GLY A 831 -14.74 28.50 16.87
N VAL A 832 -14.50 28.01 18.09
CA VAL A 832 -13.90 28.82 19.15
C VAL A 832 -12.41 29.04 18.88
N SER A 833 -11.93 30.27 18.99
CA SER A 833 -10.50 30.58 18.97
C SER A 833 -9.95 30.62 20.39
N THR A 834 -8.65 30.37 20.57
CA THR A 834 -7.99 30.51 21.88
C THR A 834 -7.29 31.85 22.06
N THR A 835 -6.99 32.59 20.98
CA THR A 835 -6.03 33.72 21.03
C THR A 835 -6.17 34.79 19.93
N ALA A 836 -6.98 34.64 18.86
CA ALA A 836 -7.09 35.63 17.77
C ALA A 836 -8.52 36.01 17.37
N GLN A 837 -9.16 35.27 16.48
CA GLN A 837 -10.52 35.58 16.01
C GLN A 837 -11.34 34.30 16.04
N GLY A 838 -12.47 34.32 16.74
CA GLY A 838 -13.42 33.23 16.66
C GLY A 838 -13.89 33.01 15.22
N GLY A 839 -14.16 31.77 14.83
CA GLY A 839 -14.52 31.44 13.45
C GLY A 839 -15.80 32.14 13.01
N ALA A 840 -15.93 32.50 11.73
CA ALA A 840 -17.20 33.03 11.22
C ALA A 840 -18.28 31.93 11.24
N GLY A 841 -19.54 32.31 11.49
CA GLY A 841 -20.69 31.44 11.26
C GLY A 841 -20.86 31.15 9.77
N GLY A 842 -21.39 29.98 9.46
CA GLY A 842 -21.68 29.61 8.08
C GLY A 842 -22.92 30.31 7.55
N ASN A 843 -23.04 30.45 6.23
CA ASN A 843 -24.21 31.09 5.63
C ASN A 843 -25.43 30.16 5.66
N GLY A 844 -26.62 30.73 5.68
CA GLY A 844 -27.87 29.99 5.52
C GLY A 844 -28.04 29.46 4.10
N GLY A 845 -28.75 28.33 3.97
CA GLY A 845 -28.97 27.69 2.69
C GLY A 845 -29.89 28.48 1.77
N ALA A 846 -29.62 28.45 0.46
CA ALA A 846 -30.48 29.11 -0.52
C ALA A 846 -31.82 28.39 -0.68
N GLY A 847 -32.91 29.14 -0.81
CA GLY A 847 -34.21 28.68 -1.28
C GLY A 847 -34.30 28.80 -2.81
N LEU A 848 -34.42 27.70 -3.53
CA LEU A 848 -34.51 27.63 -4.98
C LEU A 848 -35.94 27.21 -5.40
N ASP A 849 -36.37 27.64 -6.58
CA ASP A 849 -37.67 27.27 -7.19
C ASP A 849 -38.89 27.49 -6.28
N GLY A 850 -38.95 28.64 -5.59
CA GLY A 850 -40.03 28.99 -4.67
C GLY A 850 -39.81 28.54 -3.21
N GLY A 851 -38.62 28.04 -2.87
CA GLY A 851 -38.20 27.78 -1.49
C GLY A 851 -37.77 29.03 -0.72
N THR A 852 -37.82 29.00 0.62
CA THR A 852 -37.33 30.09 1.49
C THR A 852 -35.85 29.91 1.81
N GLY A 853 -35.09 31.00 1.97
CA GLY A 853 -33.71 30.94 2.45
C GLY A 853 -33.61 30.55 3.93
N GLY A 854 -32.52 29.88 4.31
CA GLY A 854 -32.22 29.49 5.69
C GLY A 854 -31.46 30.56 6.48
N ALA A 855 -31.47 30.49 7.80
CA ALA A 855 -30.76 31.47 8.65
C ALA A 855 -29.23 31.26 8.63
N GLY A 856 -28.44 32.31 8.74
CA GLY A 856 -27.00 32.24 8.97
C GLY A 856 -26.65 31.70 10.36
N GLY A 857 -25.50 31.06 10.46
CA GLY A 857 -24.97 30.51 11.70
C GLY A 857 -24.33 31.56 12.60
N THR A 858 -24.24 31.30 13.89
CA THR A 858 -23.57 32.22 14.82
C THR A 858 -22.05 32.19 14.62
N GLY A 859 -21.37 33.31 14.85
CA GLY A 859 -19.91 33.31 14.98
C GLY A 859 -19.44 32.44 16.14
N GLY A 860 -18.16 32.06 16.13
CA GLY A 860 -17.50 31.39 17.26
C GLY A 860 -16.87 32.41 18.20
N ASP A 861 -16.79 32.06 19.49
CA ASP A 861 -16.20 32.94 20.49
C ASP A 861 -14.68 33.10 20.29
N ALA A 862 -14.17 34.28 20.67
CA ALA A 862 -12.72 34.49 20.79
C ALA A 862 -12.19 33.78 22.05
N GLY A 863 -10.86 33.72 22.19
CA GLY A 863 -10.23 33.07 23.35
C GLY A 863 -9.41 34.00 24.24
N LEU A 864 -9.10 33.48 25.42
CA LEU A 864 -8.42 34.14 26.54
C LEU A 864 -6.95 34.42 26.22
N SER A 865 -6.65 35.55 25.58
CA SER A 865 -5.26 36.00 25.47
C SER A 865 -4.83 36.69 26.76
N GLY A 866 -3.75 36.18 27.36
CA GLY A 866 -2.90 37.01 28.19
C GLY A 866 -2.83 36.67 29.68
N ARG A 867 -2.06 35.63 30.04
CA ARG A 867 -1.42 35.68 31.36
C ARG A 867 -0.33 36.73 31.32
N ASN A 868 -0.43 37.72 32.21
CA ASN A 868 0.62 38.67 32.52
C ASN A 868 1.98 37.96 32.66
N HIS A 869 2.98 38.33 31.85
CA HIS A 869 4.29 37.70 31.90
C HIS A 869 5.19 38.46 32.87
N THR A 870 5.64 37.81 33.94
CA THR A 870 6.54 38.43 34.92
C THR A 870 7.97 37.93 34.71
N THR A 871 8.86 38.79 34.20
CA THR A 871 10.30 38.50 34.06
C THR A 871 11.02 38.78 35.38
N PRO A 872 11.81 37.85 35.95
CA PRO A 872 12.71 38.15 37.06
C PRO A 872 13.78 39.14 36.59
N GLY A 873 13.99 40.21 37.34
CA GLY A 873 15.17 41.09 37.22
C GLY A 873 16.41 40.43 37.84
N ASP A 874 17.55 41.12 37.77
CA ASP A 874 18.85 40.62 38.25
C ASP A 874 18.90 40.34 39.77
N ASP A 875 17.88 40.77 40.52
CA ASP A 875 17.68 40.48 41.94
C ASP A 875 16.31 39.81 42.15
N SER A 876 16.23 38.87 43.10
CA SER A 876 15.06 38.05 43.46
C SER A 876 13.80 38.84 43.87
N THR A 877 13.89 40.17 43.97
CA THR A 877 12.80 41.09 44.29
C THR A 877 12.36 42.00 43.15
N ASP A 878 13.09 42.02 42.02
CA ASP A 878 12.70 42.80 40.85
C ASP A 878 11.99 41.87 39.87
N SER A 879 10.76 42.21 39.48
CA SER A 879 10.00 41.39 38.56
C SER A 879 9.11 42.30 37.72
N THR A 880 9.36 42.36 36.41
CA THR A 880 8.59 43.22 35.48
C THR A 880 7.45 42.40 34.89
N THR A 881 6.21 42.77 35.22
CA THR A 881 5.01 42.14 34.66
C THR A 881 4.56 42.88 33.41
N GLN A 882 4.77 42.29 32.23
CA GLN A 882 4.17 42.76 30.97
C GLN A 882 2.68 42.36 30.92
N PRO A 883 1.75 43.28 30.60
CA PRO A 883 0.36 42.96 30.32
C PRO A 883 0.25 41.93 29.19
N GLY A 884 -0.67 40.97 29.34
CA GLY A 884 -1.02 40.04 28.26
C GLY A 884 -1.45 40.77 26.96
N GLY A 885 -1.31 40.12 25.80
CA GLY A 885 -1.63 40.71 24.49
C GLY A 885 -3.10 41.14 24.33
N ALA A 886 -3.42 41.84 23.24
CA ALA A 886 -4.79 42.27 22.94
C ALA A 886 -5.76 41.07 22.89
N GLY A 887 -6.96 41.24 23.45
CA GLY A 887 -8.02 40.23 23.41
C GLY A 887 -8.46 39.93 21.98
N GLY A 888 -8.84 38.69 21.71
CA GLY A 888 -9.28 38.27 20.38
C GLY A 888 -10.65 38.86 19.99
N THR A 889 -10.95 38.94 18.68
CA THR A 889 -12.25 39.37 18.17
C THR A 889 -13.24 38.20 18.05
N GLY A 890 -14.50 38.43 18.39
CA GLY A 890 -15.54 37.42 18.16
C GLY A 890 -15.73 37.13 16.67
N GLY A 891 -16.13 35.91 16.32
CA GLY A 891 -16.46 35.55 14.96
C GLY A 891 -17.69 36.30 14.44
N ALA A 892 -17.68 36.66 13.15
CA ALA A 892 -18.86 37.25 12.52
C ALA A 892 -19.95 36.18 12.35
N GLY A 893 -21.23 36.55 12.47
CA GLY A 893 -22.33 35.68 12.08
C GLY A 893 -22.36 35.47 10.57
N GLY A 894 -22.86 34.32 10.12
CA GLY A 894 -23.01 34.03 8.69
C GLY A 894 -24.21 34.75 8.08
N ASP A 895 -24.22 34.93 6.77
CA ASP A 895 -25.31 35.61 6.09
C ASP A 895 -26.55 34.70 5.95
N GLY A 896 -27.74 35.29 5.89
CA GLY A 896 -28.97 34.56 5.58
C GLY A 896 -29.03 34.10 4.12
N GLY A 897 -29.66 32.96 3.88
CA GLY A 897 -29.86 32.40 2.55
C GLY A 897 -30.78 33.24 1.67
N LEU A 898 -30.53 33.22 0.36
CA LEU A 898 -31.36 33.89 -0.64
C LEU A 898 -32.62 33.05 -0.91
N GLY A 899 -33.80 33.65 -1.03
CA GLY A 899 -34.97 32.98 -1.61
C GLY A 899 -35.09 33.35 -3.09
N ASN A 900 -35.36 32.41 -4.00
CA ASN A 900 -35.55 32.68 -5.43
C ASN A 900 -36.92 32.18 -5.89
N SER A 901 -37.60 32.92 -6.77
CA SER A 901 -38.88 32.52 -7.36
C SER A 901 -38.68 31.48 -8.47
N ALA A 902 -39.59 30.51 -8.59
CA ALA A 902 -39.67 29.63 -9.76
C ALA A 902 -39.97 30.42 -11.05
N ALA A 903 -39.42 29.99 -12.18
CA ALA A 903 -39.59 30.66 -13.48
C ALA A 903 -41.06 30.80 -13.94
N ASP A 904 -41.97 29.98 -13.40
CA ASP A 904 -43.37 29.88 -13.83
C ASP A 904 -44.41 30.47 -12.86
N GLY A 905 -44.01 31.38 -11.95
CA GLY A 905 -44.97 32.24 -11.22
C GLY A 905 -45.42 31.77 -9.83
N GLY A 906 -44.54 31.11 -9.06
CA GLY A 906 -44.76 30.79 -7.65
C GLY A 906 -44.61 31.99 -6.69
N ASP A 907 -44.97 31.79 -5.41
CA ASP A 907 -44.80 32.77 -4.33
C ASP A 907 -43.30 33.03 -4.09
N GLY A 908 -42.92 34.30 -3.83
CA GLY A 908 -41.52 34.66 -3.65
C GLY A 908 -40.97 34.13 -2.33
N GLY A 909 -39.86 33.38 -2.35
CA GLY A 909 -39.21 32.91 -1.13
C GLY A 909 -38.67 34.05 -0.27
N ALA A 910 -38.89 33.99 1.05
CA ALA A 910 -38.29 34.91 2.01
C ALA A 910 -36.78 34.66 2.16
N GLY A 911 -35.99 35.72 2.32
CA GLY A 911 -34.59 35.60 2.68
C GLY A 911 -34.42 35.17 4.14
N GLY A 912 -33.38 34.39 4.43
CA GLY A 912 -33.11 33.93 5.79
C GLY A 912 -32.53 35.00 6.71
N ASN A 913 -32.60 34.81 8.02
CA ASN A 913 -32.00 35.75 8.98
C ASN A 913 -30.47 35.71 8.92
N GLY A 914 -29.79 36.82 9.17
CA GLY A 914 -28.36 36.81 9.43
C GLY A 914 -28.03 36.18 10.78
N GLY A 915 -26.87 35.53 10.88
CA GLY A 915 -26.38 34.92 12.10
C GLY A 915 -25.84 35.94 13.10
N ASN A 916 -25.85 35.62 14.39
CA ASN A 916 -25.33 36.52 15.41
C ASN A 916 -23.80 36.48 15.46
N GLY A 917 -23.17 37.63 15.75
CA GLY A 917 -21.76 37.68 16.13
C GLY A 917 -21.50 37.01 17.47
N ALA A 918 -20.25 36.68 17.75
CA ALA A 918 -19.83 36.02 18.99
C ALA A 918 -19.13 36.96 19.97
N HIS A 919 -19.03 36.57 21.23
CA HIS A 919 -18.41 37.39 22.26
C HIS A 919 -16.87 37.30 22.22
N ALA A 920 -16.21 38.36 22.70
CA ALA A 920 -14.81 38.29 23.13
C ALA A 920 -14.74 37.80 24.60
N THR A 921 -13.63 37.17 25.03
CA THR A 921 -13.45 36.72 26.44
C THR A 921 -12.05 37.07 27.00
N GLU A 922 -12.00 37.82 28.13
CA GLU A 922 -11.03 38.01 29.26
C GLU A 922 -9.49 37.87 28.99
N THR A 923 -8.52 38.61 29.56
CA THR A 923 -8.39 39.80 30.44
C THR A 923 -7.24 40.66 29.86
N GLY A 924 -7.56 41.75 29.17
CA GLY A 924 -6.56 42.65 28.57
C GLY A 924 -7.22 43.71 27.69
N PRO A 925 -6.50 44.80 27.33
CA PRO A 925 -7.09 45.88 26.55
C PRO A 925 -7.49 45.41 25.14
N GLY A 926 -8.77 45.50 24.77
CA GLY A 926 -9.14 45.77 23.37
C GLY A 926 -9.81 44.71 22.48
N GLY A 927 -10.50 43.67 22.98
CA GLY A 927 -11.21 42.72 22.11
C GLY A 927 -12.59 43.21 21.63
N ALA A 928 -12.78 43.39 20.31
CA ALA A 928 -14.11 43.72 19.75
C ALA A 928 -14.96 42.44 19.61
N GLY A 929 -16.24 42.50 20.01
CA GLY A 929 -17.20 41.43 19.71
C GLY A 929 -17.32 41.18 18.19
N GLY A 930 -17.89 40.05 17.81
CA GLY A 930 -18.13 39.70 16.41
C GLY A 930 -19.29 40.50 15.82
N ALA A 931 -19.18 40.89 14.55
CA ALA A 931 -20.27 41.53 13.82
C ALA A 931 -21.41 40.52 13.52
N GLY A 932 -22.65 40.99 13.49
CA GLY A 932 -23.76 40.18 13.00
C GLY A 932 -23.69 39.96 11.50
N GLY A 933 -24.11 38.79 11.01
CA GLY A 933 -24.19 38.48 9.58
C GLY A 933 -25.35 39.21 8.90
N ALA A 934 -25.24 39.45 7.60
CA ALA A 934 -26.30 40.12 6.84
C ALA A 934 -27.53 39.22 6.70
N GLY A 935 -28.72 39.81 6.68
CA GLY A 935 -29.95 39.12 6.34
C GLY A 935 -29.98 38.76 4.85
N GLY A 936 -30.52 37.59 4.52
CA GLY A 936 -30.67 37.14 3.15
C GLY A 936 -31.68 37.98 2.37
N THR A 937 -31.47 38.15 1.06
CA THR A 937 -32.43 38.86 0.21
C THR A 937 -33.61 37.96 -0.16
N GLY A 938 -34.84 38.48 -0.10
CA GLY A 938 -36.02 37.84 -0.69
C GLY A 938 -35.95 37.89 -2.22
N GLY A 939 -36.47 36.86 -2.90
CA GLY A 939 -36.32 36.68 -4.35
C GLY A 939 -37.11 37.63 -5.23
N GLN A 940 -36.91 37.52 -6.56
CA GLN A 940 -37.67 38.29 -7.56
C GLN A 940 -39.19 38.08 -7.40
N ILE A 941 -39.94 39.15 -7.65
CA ILE A 941 -41.38 39.30 -7.42
C ILE A 941 -42.16 38.22 -8.20
N GLY A 942 -42.64 37.19 -7.51
CA GLY A 942 -43.77 36.39 -7.98
C GLY A 942 -45.03 37.27 -8.08
N PRO A 943 -46.07 36.87 -8.83
CA PRO A 943 -47.25 37.71 -9.11
C PRO A 943 -48.03 38.18 -7.87
N LYS A 944 -47.75 37.62 -6.68
CA LYS A 944 -48.34 38.02 -5.39
C LYS A 944 -47.50 38.99 -4.55
N GLY A 945 -46.24 39.29 -4.90
CA GLY A 945 -45.45 40.36 -4.28
C GLY A 945 -45.05 40.14 -2.82
N ASP A 946 -44.88 38.89 -2.40
CA ASP A 946 -44.83 38.43 -1.01
C ASP A 946 -43.44 38.01 -0.48
N GLY A 947 -42.40 38.05 -1.31
CA GLY A 947 -41.02 37.85 -0.83
C GLY A 947 -40.59 39.02 0.06
N ASN A 948 -40.08 38.72 1.26
CA ASN A 948 -39.49 39.70 2.20
C ASN A 948 -37.99 39.39 2.43
N GLY A 949 -37.17 40.43 2.61
CA GLY A 949 -35.77 40.30 3.01
C GLY A 949 -35.67 39.84 4.47
N GLY A 950 -34.74 38.93 4.76
CA GLY A 950 -34.50 38.45 6.12
C GLY A 950 -33.89 39.55 7.00
N PRO A 951 -34.18 39.59 8.31
CA PRO A 951 -33.50 40.48 9.25
C PRO A 951 -32.00 40.16 9.33
N GLY A 952 -31.19 41.20 9.56
CA GLY A 952 -29.76 41.05 9.84
C GLY A 952 -29.54 40.44 11.23
N GLY A 953 -28.42 39.75 11.41
CA GLY A 953 -28.04 39.15 12.69
C GLY A 953 -27.52 40.18 13.68
N ASN A 954 -27.62 39.89 14.98
CA ASN A 954 -27.20 40.82 16.03
C ASN A 954 -25.67 40.86 16.16
N GLY A 955 -25.13 42.05 16.44
CA GLY A 955 -23.73 42.20 16.83
C GLY A 955 -23.52 41.76 18.27
N ALA A 956 -22.30 41.33 18.61
CA ALA A 956 -21.96 40.89 19.97
C ALA A 956 -21.17 41.96 20.75
N ASP A 957 -21.29 41.87 22.08
CA ASP A 957 -20.63 42.76 23.02
C ASP A 957 -19.11 42.54 23.04
N GLY A 958 -18.37 43.66 23.08
CA GLY A 958 -16.96 43.70 23.43
C GLY A 958 -16.75 43.79 24.96
N GLU A 959 -15.50 43.80 25.40
CA GLU A 959 -15.17 43.86 26.83
C GLU A 959 -15.59 45.19 27.51
N PRO A 960 -15.79 45.22 28.85
CA PRO A 960 -16.20 46.41 29.60
C PRO A 960 -15.19 47.58 29.61
N ASP A 961 -13.99 47.40 29.04
CA ASP A 961 -12.86 48.33 29.10
C ASP A 961 -12.90 49.48 28.08
N GLY A 962 -13.97 49.58 27.28
CA GLY A 962 -14.28 50.76 26.47
C GLY A 962 -14.16 50.60 24.95
N VAL A 963 -14.07 49.39 24.41
CA VAL A 963 -14.15 49.17 22.95
C VAL A 963 -15.61 49.24 22.48
N THR A 964 -15.88 49.92 21.36
CA THR A 964 -17.23 49.96 20.76
C THR A 964 -17.69 48.54 20.40
N GLY A 965 -18.91 48.18 20.81
CA GLY A 965 -19.57 46.95 20.41
C GLY A 965 -19.67 46.80 18.90
N ALA A 966 -19.78 45.56 18.42
CA ALA A 966 -19.80 45.29 16.99
C ALA A 966 -21.13 45.69 16.33
N ALA A 967 -21.05 46.04 15.05
CA ALA A 967 -22.24 46.37 14.27
C ALA A 967 -23.15 45.14 14.13
N GLY A 968 -24.46 45.38 14.23
CA GLY A 968 -25.45 44.42 13.75
C GLY A 968 -25.38 44.30 12.22
N GLY A 969 -25.74 43.13 11.71
CA GLY A 969 -25.76 42.87 10.28
C GLY A 969 -26.82 43.71 9.56
N THR A 970 -26.57 44.02 8.30
CA THR A 970 -27.55 44.71 7.46
C THR A 970 -28.73 43.79 7.19
N GLY A 971 -29.97 44.29 7.25
CA GLY A 971 -31.12 43.52 6.80
C GLY A 971 -31.13 43.33 5.28
N GLY A 972 -31.67 42.20 4.82
CA GLY A 972 -31.72 41.87 3.39
C GLY A 972 -32.63 42.82 2.61
N THR A 973 -32.26 43.16 1.38
CA THR A 973 -33.10 43.99 0.50
C THR A 973 -34.07 43.08 -0.25
N GLY A 974 -35.38 43.06 0.03
CA GLY A 974 -36.27 42.30 -0.84
C GLY A 974 -37.75 42.23 -0.47
N GLY A 975 -38.49 43.32 -0.70
CA GLY A 975 -39.96 43.36 -0.78
C GLY A 975 -40.44 44.20 -1.97
N ALA A 976 -41.67 43.99 -2.46
CA ALA A 976 -42.26 44.72 -3.60
C ALA A 976 -42.50 46.23 -3.33
N ASP A 977 -42.50 46.64 -2.07
CA ASP A 977 -42.55 48.03 -1.61
C ASP A 977 -41.15 48.63 -1.36
N GLY A 978 -40.09 47.84 -1.58
CA GLY A 978 -38.71 48.21 -1.31
C GLY A 978 -38.33 48.20 0.18
N THR A 979 -39.18 47.67 1.07
CA THR A 979 -38.84 47.58 2.50
C THR A 979 -37.71 46.57 2.72
N PRO A 980 -36.57 47.01 3.27
CA PRO A 980 -35.51 46.10 3.67
C PRO A 980 -35.96 45.30 4.91
N GLY A 981 -35.42 44.10 5.06
CA GLY A 981 -35.43 43.40 6.34
C GLY A 981 -34.86 44.28 7.45
N ALA A 982 -35.29 44.04 8.69
CA ALA A 982 -34.81 44.81 9.82
C ALA A 982 -33.28 44.61 10.00
N PRO A 983 -32.48 45.68 10.12
CA PRO A 983 -31.09 45.54 10.53
C PRO A 983 -30.99 44.84 11.88
N GLY A 984 -29.94 44.04 12.08
CA GLY A 984 -29.66 43.42 13.36
C GLY A 984 -29.35 44.47 14.42
N THR A 985 -29.56 44.12 15.70
CA THR A 985 -29.29 45.06 16.79
C THR A 985 -27.78 45.18 16.99
N PRO A 986 -27.20 46.39 16.96
CA PRO A 986 -25.83 46.61 17.41
C PRO A 986 -25.69 46.25 18.88
N SER A 987 -24.49 45.82 19.27
CA SER A 987 -24.15 45.62 20.68
C SER A 987 -24.30 46.92 21.49
N ALA A 988 -24.61 46.80 22.78
CA ALA A 988 -24.74 47.96 23.67
C ALA A 988 -23.41 48.72 23.77
N GLY A 989 -23.45 50.04 23.63
CA GLY A 989 -22.27 50.88 23.91
C GLY A 989 -21.85 50.71 25.36
N SER A 990 -20.54 50.71 25.63
CA SER A 990 -19.95 50.63 26.97
C SER A 990 -20.24 51.90 27.77
N ASP A 991 -21.49 52.12 28.15
CA ASP A 991 -21.86 53.07 29.19
C ASP A 991 -21.61 52.40 30.57
N SER A 992 -20.34 52.16 30.91
CA SER A 992 -19.94 51.99 32.30
C SER A 992 -19.19 53.23 32.76
N PRO A 993 -19.72 54.00 33.73
CA PRO A 993 -19.04 55.16 34.28
C PRO A 993 -17.83 54.71 35.08
N SER A 994 -16.63 55.08 34.65
CA SER A 994 -15.45 55.15 35.53
C SER A 994 -15.51 56.36 36.45
#